data_AF-A0A3P9JD75-F1
#
_entry.id   AF-A0A3P9JD75-F1
#
_cell.length_a   1.000
_cell.length_b   1.000
_cell.length_c   1.000
_cell.angle_alpha   90.00
_cell.angle_beta   90.00
_cell.angle_gamma   90.00
#
_symmetry.space_group_name_H-M   'P 1'
#
loop_
_entity.id
_entity.type
_entity.pdbx_description
1 polymer ?
#
loop_
_entity_poly.entity_id
_entity_poly.type
_entity_poly.pdbx_seq_one_letter_code
_entity_poly.pdbx_strand_id
1 'polypeptide(L)'
;MCEVPVFCWITAVVLENLLNTEQRGELPTTLTDMYSHFLIVQTKRKKNKYQQEHQTSPQELTETDRGKGNIMFYQEDLQQCGLDVTEASVYSGVCTEIFRRECGIFQKPVYSFVHLSVQEFLAAVYMFHCYSNRKVDVIENFLKNNAENPSLDEFLSRVMKKSLQSKTGHLDLLVRFLHGLSVESNQRLLGGLLVQTEKNTETIQRAINNLKEINIKGVSPDRSINIYLCLMEMKDLSVHQEIQEFLKSENKSKKKLSEIHCSALAYTLLMSEEVLDELNLDQYKTSDEGKRRLIPAVRNCRKLPERCGLSETHCKIVASALKSNPSHLTELDLTNDSLKNISMEVLCSGLESPNCRLQTLRLKYCSLSENSCEALGSALKKNPSNLTELDLSEIKNLQDSGVLHLCGFLESPECRLQTLRLIDCRLSQISCEALVSALKKNPSNLTELDLSRNKNLPDSGVLHLCGFLQSPDCRLQTLRLKYCRLSEISCKALGSALKKNPSNLTELDLSWNKNMKDSAFLHLCGFLESPDCRLQTLRLIFCSLSETSCDALVSALKSNPSHLTELDLRENSLQFSDVEQLQDLVESPNSKLQTLRSVEGWSQSSCFQMFGPKVSMRAKMQSFLSEALRRMMTGFRTTVSQSEQQKLRECNLSQRSCAALSSVLSSQSSRLKVLDLSFNNLQDSGVKLLSAGLESPDCKLETLRHKSILYINIPHTDQLSKYIQITSIRKIMIMIKNKTISEK
;
A
#
# COMPACT_ATOMS: atom_id res chain seq x y z
N MET A 1 3.91 29.06 -8.77
CA MET A 1 4.77 30.23 -8.51
C MET A 1 4.13 31.18 -7.48
N CYS A 2 2.91 31.66 -7.70
CA CYS A 2 2.27 32.68 -6.86
C CYS A 2 1.87 32.23 -5.42
N GLU A 3 2.20 31.01 -5.02
CA GLU A 3 2.09 30.58 -3.62
C GLU A 3 3.27 31.08 -2.76
N VAL A 4 4.37 31.51 -3.38
CA VAL A 4 5.54 32.05 -2.68
C VAL A 4 5.58 33.58 -2.88
N PRO A 5 5.55 34.38 -1.80
CA PRO A 5 5.46 35.84 -1.89
C PRO A 5 6.51 36.51 -2.79
N VAL A 6 7.76 36.03 -2.76
CA VAL A 6 8.84 36.58 -3.62
C VAL A 6 8.53 36.41 -5.10
N PHE A 7 7.93 35.28 -5.50
CA PHE A 7 7.55 35.05 -6.89
C PHE A 7 6.38 35.94 -7.28
N CYS A 8 5.42 36.21 -6.38
CA CYS A 8 4.37 37.21 -6.63
C CYS A 8 4.96 38.60 -6.89
N TRP A 9 5.93 39.02 -6.07
CA TRP A 9 6.61 40.30 -6.24
C TRP A 9 7.35 40.38 -7.58
N ILE A 10 8.14 39.36 -7.93
CA ILE A 10 8.85 39.31 -9.22
C ILE A 10 7.85 39.35 -10.38
N THR A 11 6.78 38.55 -10.32
CA THR A 11 5.72 38.53 -11.34
C THR A 11 5.06 39.90 -11.46
N ALA A 12 4.74 40.57 -10.35
CA ALA A 12 4.14 41.91 -10.37
C ALA A 12 5.08 42.94 -11.03
N VAL A 13 6.37 42.96 -10.67
CA VAL A 13 7.37 43.87 -11.25
C VAL A 13 7.51 43.65 -12.76
N VAL A 14 7.53 42.39 -13.21
CA VAL A 14 7.65 42.07 -14.63
C VAL A 14 6.38 42.44 -15.39
N LEU A 15 5.20 42.07 -14.87
CA LEU A 15 3.92 42.36 -15.53
C LEU A 15 3.65 43.87 -15.60
N GLU A 16 3.96 44.63 -14.54
CA GLU A 16 3.86 46.09 -14.54
C GLU A 16 4.68 46.71 -15.69
N ASN A 17 5.94 46.27 -15.86
CA ASN A 17 6.76 46.77 -16.95
C ASN A 17 6.21 46.35 -18.33
N LEU A 18 5.79 45.09 -18.49
CA LEU A 18 5.28 44.58 -19.77
C LEU A 18 3.98 45.28 -20.20
N LEU A 19 3.10 45.62 -19.25
CA LEU A 19 1.85 46.32 -19.53
C LEU A 19 2.04 47.81 -19.86
N ASN A 20 3.09 48.43 -19.32
CA ASN A 20 3.38 49.86 -19.53
C ASN A 20 4.20 50.15 -20.80
N THR A 21 4.82 49.14 -21.41
CA THR A 21 5.57 49.30 -22.67
C THR A 21 4.73 48.88 -23.87
N GLU A 22 4.72 49.66 -24.96
CA GLU A 22 4.02 49.31 -26.22
C GLU A 22 4.53 48.00 -26.88
N GLN A 23 5.59 47.40 -26.35
CA GLN A 23 6.06 46.07 -26.71
C GLN A 23 5.11 45.00 -26.14
N ARG A 24 4.02 44.71 -26.87
CA ARG A 24 3.21 43.48 -26.70
C ARG A 24 4.03 42.24 -27.12
N GLY A 25 5.08 41.91 -26.37
CA GLY A 25 5.76 40.62 -26.47
C GLY A 25 4.91 39.49 -25.88
N GLU A 26 5.29 38.25 -26.15
CA GLU A 26 4.70 37.09 -25.47
C GLU A 26 4.92 37.18 -23.95
N LEU A 27 3.90 36.79 -23.17
CA LEU A 27 4.03 36.73 -21.72
C LEU A 27 5.02 35.63 -21.33
N PRO A 28 5.85 35.85 -20.30
CA PRO A 28 6.76 34.83 -19.79
C PRO A 28 6.02 33.56 -19.36
N THR A 29 6.43 32.41 -19.89
CA THR A 29 5.76 31.12 -19.63
C THR A 29 6.56 30.18 -18.73
N THR A 30 7.83 30.48 -18.49
CA THR A 30 8.74 29.69 -17.63
C THR A 30 9.28 30.53 -16.48
N LEU A 31 9.86 29.87 -15.46
CA LEU A 31 10.51 30.58 -14.36
C LEU A 31 11.72 31.36 -14.88
N THR A 32 12.48 30.79 -15.80
CA THR A 32 13.65 31.45 -16.41
C THR A 32 13.25 32.66 -17.23
N ASP A 33 12.13 32.59 -17.96
CA ASP A 33 11.59 33.76 -18.68
C ASP A 33 11.27 34.88 -17.66
N MET A 34 10.58 34.55 -16.56
CA MET A 34 10.24 35.53 -15.52
C MET A 34 11.46 36.20 -14.91
N TYR A 35 12.50 35.44 -14.58
CA TYR A 35 13.73 36.00 -14.01
C TYR A 35 14.55 36.78 -15.04
N SER A 36 14.58 36.35 -16.30
CA SER A 36 15.25 37.08 -17.38
C SER A 36 14.60 38.43 -17.61
N HIS A 37 13.26 38.48 -17.68
CA HIS A 37 12.53 39.74 -17.76
C HIS A 37 12.77 40.62 -16.53
N PHE A 38 12.73 40.04 -15.33
CA PHE A 38 13.00 40.76 -14.09
C PHE A 38 14.38 41.43 -14.13
N LEU A 39 15.44 40.71 -14.52
CA LEU A 39 16.79 41.26 -14.65
C LEU A 39 16.87 42.42 -15.65
N ILE A 40 16.17 42.31 -16.78
CA ILE A 40 16.10 43.39 -17.78
C ILE A 40 15.37 44.63 -17.21
N VAL A 41 14.25 44.44 -16.52
CA VAL A 41 13.51 45.54 -15.87
C VAL A 41 14.41 46.26 -14.86
N GLN A 42 15.15 45.51 -14.04
CA GLN A 42 16.08 46.08 -13.07
C GLN A 42 17.22 46.84 -13.75
N THR A 43 17.76 46.31 -14.84
CA THR A 43 18.82 46.98 -15.61
C THR A 43 18.34 48.27 -16.27
N LYS A 44 17.11 48.30 -16.80
CA LYS A 44 16.49 49.51 -17.36
C LYS A 44 16.24 50.57 -16.28
N ARG A 45 15.68 50.16 -15.14
CA ARG A 45 15.47 51.05 -13.98
C ARG A 45 16.80 51.66 -13.49
N LYS A 46 17.89 50.89 -13.49
CA LYS A 46 19.25 51.41 -13.22
C LYS A 46 19.64 52.49 -14.25
N LYS A 47 19.54 52.21 -15.55
CA LYS A 47 19.91 53.19 -16.59
C LYS A 47 19.11 54.50 -16.46
N ASN A 48 17.79 54.42 -16.27
CA ASN A 48 16.92 55.60 -16.21
C ASN A 48 17.14 56.46 -14.95
N LYS A 49 17.45 55.85 -13.80
CA LYS A 49 17.67 56.59 -12.54
C LYS A 49 18.99 57.39 -12.53
N TYR A 50 19.98 57.01 -13.33
CA TYR A 50 21.36 57.54 -13.20
C TYR A 50 21.94 58.14 -14.50
N GLN A 51 21.22 58.17 -15.62
CA GLN A 51 21.65 58.85 -16.85
C GLN A 51 21.63 60.39 -16.79
N GLN A 52 21.35 61.02 -15.64
CA GLN A 52 21.47 62.47 -15.47
C GLN A 52 22.84 62.95 -14.94
N GLU A 53 23.72 62.08 -14.45
CA GLU A 53 25.06 62.48 -13.98
C GLU A 53 26.16 61.56 -14.56
N HIS A 54 26.85 62.11 -15.57
CA HIS A 54 28.09 61.66 -16.19
C HIS A 54 28.12 60.36 -17.03
N GLN A 55 28.53 60.55 -18.29
CA GLN A 55 29.02 59.51 -19.19
C GLN A 55 30.37 58.97 -18.69
N THR A 56 30.33 57.85 -17.99
CA THR A 56 31.43 56.87 -18.01
C THR A 56 30.92 55.60 -18.65
N SER A 57 31.77 54.99 -19.48
CA SER A 57 31.51 53.79 -20.25
C SER A 57 30.92 52.66 -19.39
N PRO A 58 30.08 51.77 -19.96
CA PRO A 58 29.58 50.61 -19.25
C PRO A 58 30.74 49.65 -18.98
N GLN A 59 31.46 49.86 -17.89
CA GLN A 59 32.39 48.85 -17.39
C GLN A 59 31.53 47.67 -16.93
N GLU A 60 31.83 46.54 -17.60
CA GLU A 60 31.34 45.21 -17.33
C GLU A 60 31.35 44.95 -15.82
N LEU A 61 30.31 44.26 -15.32
CA LEU A 61 30.34 43.65 -13.99
C LEU A 61 31.44 42.57 -14.00
N THR A 62 32.69 42.98 -13.81
CA THR A 62 33.86 42.11 -13.76
C THR A 62 33.81 41.27 -12.49
N GLU A 63 33.55 39.98 -12.70
CA GLU A 63 34.41 38.88 -12.28
C GLU A 63 34.95 38.92 -10.84
N THR A 64 34.42 38.06 -9.96
CA THR A 64 35.16 36.90 -9.40
C THR A 64 34.28 36.10 -8.41
N ASP A 65 34.45 34.77 -8.42
CA ASP A 65 34.21 33.83 -7.31
C ASP A 65 32.83 33.76 -6.59
N ARG A 66 31.72 34.04 -7.29
CA ARG A 66 30.34 33.86 -6.76
C ARG A 66 29.90 32.40 -6.52
N GLY A 67 30.79 31.44 -6.70
CA GLY A 67 30.52 29.99 -6.60
C GLY A 67 30.78 29.37 -5.22
N LYS A 68 31.27 30.13 -4.24
CA LYS A 68 31.30 29.65 -2.85
C LYS A 68 29.88 29.75 -2.31
N GLY A 69 29.32 28.67 -1.77
CA GLY A 69 27.94 28.58 -1.25
C GLY A 69 27.65 29.48 -0.03
N ASN A 70 28.22 30.67 0.00
CA ASN A 70 28.01 31.73 0.98
C ASN A 70 26.72 32.47 0.62
N ILE A 71 25.83 32.58 1.61
CA ILE A 71 24.54 33.28 1.52
C ILE A 71 24.71 34.76 1.90
N MET A 72 25.77 35.06 2.66
CA MET A 72 26.10 36.37 3.20
C MET A 72 27.51 36.78 2.75
N PHE A 73 27.69 38.05 2.41
CA PHE A 73 28.94 38.63 1.94
C PHE A 73 29.28 39.84 2.80
N TYR A 74 30.48 39.89 3.36
CA TYR A 74 31.00 41.11 3.95
C TYR A 74 31.45 42.09 2.87
N GLN A 75 31.65 43.35 3.26
CA GLN A 75 32.14 44.37 2.33
C GLN A 75 33.46 43.95 1.66
N GLU A 76 34.34 43.30 2.42
CA GLU A 76 35.62 42.79 1.96
C GLU A 76 35.43 41.65 0.92
N ASP A 77 34.40 40.81 1.08
CA ASP A 77 34.07 39.74 0.11
C ASP A 77 33.58 40.33 -1.21
N LEU A 78 32.75 41.37 -1.16
CA LEU A 78 32.25 42.06 -2.35
C LEU A 78 33.38 42.80 -3.09
N GLN A 79 34.26 43.47 -2.35
CA GLN A 79 35.44 44.14 -2.92
C GLN A 79 36.41 43.15 -3.56
N GLN A 80 36.61 41.97 -2.97
CA GLN A 80 37.37 40.88 -3.59
C GLN A 80 36.72 40.38 -4.88
N CYS A 81 35.38 40.39 -4.96
CA CYS A 81 34.60 40.07 -6.15
C CYS A 81 34.55 41.18 -7.21
N GLY A 82 35.33 42.27 -7.06
CA GLY A 82 35.33 43.41 -7.97
C GLY A 82 34.09 44.32 -7.87
N LEU A 83 33.25 44.15 -6.85
CA LEU A 83 32.04 44.95 -6.65
C LEU A 83 32.34 46.15 -5.75
N ASP A 84 32.08 47.36 -6.26
CA ASP A 84 32.16 48.56 -5.42
C ASP A 84 30.94 48.64 -4.48
N VAL A 85 31.23 48.64 -3.18
CA VAL A 85 30.23 48.67 -2.11
C VAL A 85 29.69 50.10 -1.92
N THR A 86 30.43 51.13 -2.32
CA THR A 86 29.89 52.50 -2.44
C THR A 86 28.89 52.60 -3.58
N GLU A 87 29.14 52.01 -4.75
CA GLU A 87 28.13 51.85 -5.80
C GLU A 87 26.89 51.05 -5.31
N ALA A 88 27.06 49.91 -4.64
CA ALA A 88 25.93 49.10 -4.15
C ALA A 88 25.07 49.80 -3.09
N SER A 89 25.65 50.74 -2.32
CA SER A 89 24.94 51.53 -1.31
C SER A 89 24.37 52.86 -1.85
N VAL A 90 24.95 53.42 -2.92
CA VAL A 90 24.48 54.62 -3.63
C VAL A 90 23.39 54.27 -4.66
N TYR A 91 23.43 53.09 -5.29
CA TYR A 91 22.39 52.59 -6.22
C TYR A 91 21.14 52.02 -5.51
N SER A 92 20.78 52.59 -4.35
CA SER A 92 19.84 52.10 -3.33
C SER A 92 18.36 51.99 -3.75
N GLY A 93 18.06 52.06 -5.04
CA GLY A 93 16.74 51.78 -5.60
C GLY A 93 16.67 50.58 -6.56
N VAL A 94 17.80 49.96 -6.91
CA VAL A 94 17.88 48.72 -7.72
C VAL A 94 18.67 47.66 -6.95
N CYS A 95 19.73 48.10 -6.26
CA CYS A 95 20.47 47.25 -5.35
C CYS A 95 19.69 46.92 -4.07
N THR A 96 18.69 47.68 -3.63
CA THR A 96 17.83 47.29 -2.48
C THR A 96 16.79 46.23 -2.82
N GLU A 97 16.41 46.13 -4.09
CA GLU A 97 15.51 45.09 -4.60
C GLU A 97 16.24 43.77 -4.91
N ILE A 98 17.57 43.81 -5.14
CA ILE A 98 18.39 42.62 -5.42
C ILE A 98 19.27 42.24 -4.22
N PHE A 99 19.80 43.22 -3.48
CA PHE A 99 20.65 43.05 -2.30
C PHE A 99 20.03 43.68 -1.04
N ARG A 100 20.14 42.99 0.09
CA ARG A 100 19.82 43.48 1.41
C ARG A 100 21.10 43.77 2.17
N ARG A 101 21.23 44.99 2.69
CA ARG A 101 22.28 45.35 3.66
C ARG A 101 21.71 45.21 5.07
N GLU A 102 22.32 44.37 5.89
CA GLU A 102 21.95 44.20 7.30
C GLU A 102 23.08 44.70 8.20
N CYS A 103 22.74 45.62 9.12
CA CYS A 103 23.67 46.20 10.08
C CYS A 103 23.24 46.02 11.55
N GLY A 104 22.04 45.48 11.81
CA GLY A 104 21.46 45.49 13.16
C GLY A 104 22.03 44.46 14.14
N ILE A 105 22.32 43.25 13.66
CA ILE A 105 22.79 42.12 14.51
C ILE A 105 24.31 41.94 14.42
N PHE A 106 24.91 42.39 13.32
CA PHE A 106 26.33 42.20 13.02
C PHE A 106 27.13 43.48 13.28
N GLN A 107 28.31 43.36 13.91
CA GLN A 107 29.21 44.49 14.16
C GLN A 107 29.79 45.11 12.87
N LYS A 108 29.65 44.42 11.73
CA LYS A 108 30.03 44.86 10.38
C LYS A 108 28.84 44.77 9.42
N PRO A 109 28.76 45.63 8.37
CA PRO A 109 27.74 45.52 7.34
C PRO A 109 27.84 44.19 6.60
N VAL A 110 26.71 43.49 6.49
CA VAL A 110 26.61 42.25 5.73
C VAL A 110 25.62 42.43 4.58
N TYR A 111 25.96 41.89 3.42
CA TYR A 111 25.17 41.96 2.19
C TYR A 111 24.67 40.56 1.82
N SER A 112 23.42 40.46 1.42
CA SER A 112 22.82 39.22 0.92
C SER A 112 21.87 39.51 -0.23
N PHE A 113 21.52 38.50 -1.02
CA PHE A 113 20.46 38.68 -2.02
C PHE A 113 19.09 38.74 -1.33
N VAL A 114 18.15 39.48 -1.92
CA VAL A 114 16.76 39.59 -1.40
C VAL A 114 16.09 38.22 -1.31
N HIS A 115 16.47 37.28 -2.19
CA HIS A 115 16.07 35.89 -2.08
C HIS A 115 17.09 34.97 -2.75
N LEU A 116 17.25 33.74 -2.23
CA LEU A 116 18.20 32.75 -2.76
C LEU A 116 17.97 32.42 -4.24
N SER A 117 16.72 32.43 -4.69
CA SER A 117 16.41 32.19 -6.10
C SER A 117 16.98 33.25 -7.04
N VAL A 118 17.13 34.50 -6.58
CA VAL A 118 17.78 35.58 -7.35
C VAL A 118 19.28 35.31 -7.43
N GLN A 119 19.90 34.88 -6.33
CA GLN A 119 21.30 34.46 -6.31
C GLN A 119 21.55 33.29 -7.28
N GLU A 120 20.72 32.24 -7.21
CA GLU A 120 20.84 31.07 -8.08
C GLU A 120 20.60 31.42 -9.55
N PHE A 121 19.67 32.33 -9.86
CA PHE A 121 19.47 32.82 -11.23
C PHE A 121 20.71 33.54 -11.76
N LEU A 122 21.25 34.49 -10.99
CA LEU A 122 22.45 35.23 -11.39
C LEU A 122 23.67 34.31 -11.50
N ALA A 123 23.78 33.31 -10.64
CA ALA A 123 24.79 32.27 -10.75
C ALA A 123 24.61 31.45 -12.03
N ALA A 124 23.38 31.12 -12.44
CA ALA A 124 23.11 30.44 -13.71
C ALA A 124 23.50 31.30 -14.91
N VAL A 125 23.17 32.60 -14.90
CA VAL A 125 23.58 33.56 -15.95
C VAL A 125 25.11 33.61 -16.05
N TYR A 126 25.81 33.71 -14.91
CA TYR A 126 27.27 33.70 -14.88
C TYR A 126 27.86 32.39 -15.40
N MET A 127 27.34 31.24 -14.96
CA MET A 127 27.81 29.93 -15.41
C MET A 127 27.58 29.74 -16.91
N PHE A 128 26.44 30.20 -17.43
CA PHE A 128 26.16 30.16 -18.87
C PHE A 128 27.08 31.09 -19.66
N HIS A 129 27.37 32.29 -19.14
CA HIS A 129 28.35 33.20 -19.72
C HIS A 129 29.76 32.60 -19.78
N CYS A 130 30.21 31.96 -18.70
CA CYS A 130 31.49 31.24 -18.66
C CYS A 130 31.54 30.11 -19.68
N TYR A 131 30.43 29.37 -19.84
CA TYR A 131 30.27 28.36 -20.88
C TYR A 131 30.42 28.95 -22.29
N SER A 132 29.64 29.98 -22.63
CA SER A 132 29.66 30.60 -23.96
C SER A 132 31.01 31.22 -24.31
N ASN A 133 31.73 31.77 -23.33
CA ASN A 133 33.05 32.38 -23.51
C ASN A 133 34.22 31.40 -23.31
N ARG A 134 33.95 30.09 -23.23
CA ARG A 134 34.98 29.04 -23.10
C ARG A 134 35.94 29.26 -21.93
N LYS A 135 35.43 29.74 -20.79
CA LYS A 135 36.19 29.84 -19.53
C LYS A 135 36.31 28.45 -18.88
N VAL A 136 37.16 27.61 -19.47
CA VAL A 136 37.30 26.17 -19.16
C VAL A 136 37.55 25.95 -17.67
N ASP A 137 38.48 26.70 -17.06
CA ASP A 137 38.86 26.55 -15.65
C ASP A 137 37.66 26.65 -14.69
N VAL A 138 36.72 27.56 -14.97
CA VAL A 138 35.53 27.76 -14.12
C VAL A 138 34.57 26.56 -14.24
N ILE A 139 34.38 26.05 -15.47
CA ILE A 139 33.48 24.93 -15.76
C ILE A 139 34.06 23.64 -15.19
N GLU A 140 35.36 23.40 -15.36
CA GLU A 140 36.05 22.23 -14.84
C GLU A 140 36.06 22.23 -13.31
N ASN A 141 36.36 23.36 -12.67
CA ASN A 141 36.30 23.49 -11.21
C ASN A 141 34.89 23.22 -10.68
N PHE A 142 33.86 23.70 -11.36
CA PHE A 142 32.47 23.44 -10.98
C PHE A 142 32.10 21.96 -11.16
N LEU A 143 32.39 21.37 -12.32
CA LEU A 143 32.02 19.99 -12.62
C LEU A 143 32.90 18.95 -11.91
N LYS A 144 34.13 19.31 -11.50
CA LYS A 144 35.17 18.44 -10.94
C LYS A 144 35.57 17.28 -11.88
N ASN A 145 35.66 17.54 -13.19
CA ASN A 145 35.96 16.55 -14.24
C ASN A 145 36.98 17.07 -15.25
N ASN A 146 37.76 16.16 -15.87
CA ASN A 146 38.84 16.45 -16.83
C ASN A 146 38.39 16.56 -18.30
N ALA A 147 37.17 17.03 -18.59
CA ALA A 147 36.72 17.10 -19.99
C ALA A 147 36.90 18.52 -20.53
N GLU A 148 37.87 18.68 -21.42
CA GLU A 148 38.12 19.91 -22.14
C GLU A 148 36.91 20.23 -23.04
N ASN A 149 36.27 21.38 -22.81
CA ASN A 149 35.24 21.98 -23.68
C ASN A 149 34.04 21.09 -24.06
N PRO A 150 33.14 20.76 -23.11
CA PRO A 150 31.93 19.99 -23.43
C PRO A 150 30.98 20.73 -24.38
N SER A 151 30.27 19.99 -25.24
CA SER A 151 29.15 20.54 -26.01
C SER A 151 28.01 20.97 -25.07
N LEU A 152 27.07 21.80 -25.54
CA LEU A 152 26.04 22.38 -24.68
C LEU A 152 25.14 21.30 -24.06
N ASP A 153 24.78 20.28 -24.84
CA ASP A 153 24.01 19.13 -24.36
C ASP A 153 24.77 18.29 -23.32
N GLU A 154 26.09 18.17 -23.48
CA GLU A 154 26.94 17.49 -22.51
C GLU A 154 27.10 18.32 -21.22
N PHE A 155 27.32 19.63 -21.33
CA PHE A 155 27.38 20.55 -20.20
C PHE A 155 26.08 20.50 -19.38
N LEU A 156 24.92 20.67 -20.04
CA LEU A 156 23.60 20.63 -19.42
C LEU A 156 23.31 19.27 -18.74
N SER A 157 23.65 18.17 -19.42
CA SER A 157 23.52 16.81 -18.85
C SER A 157 24.38 16.62 -17.60
N ARG A 158 25.64 17.10 -17.63
CA ARG A 158 26.57 17.00 -16.50
C ARG A 158 26.13 17.85 -15.30
N VAL A 159 25.68 19.08 -15.51
CA VAL A 159 25.18 19.92 -14.41
C VAL A 159 23.90 19.33 -13.81
N MET A 160 23.01 18.74 -14.62
CA MET A 160 21.82 18.03 -14.12
C MET A 160 22.22 16.82 -13.25
N LYS A 161 23.15 15.97 -13.72
CA LYS A 161 23.66 14.84 -12.92
C LYS A 161 24.31 15.29 -11.62
N LYS A 162 25.14 16.34 -11.67
CA LYS A 162 25.77 16.94 -10.48
C LYS A 162 24.72 17.45 -9.49
N SER A 163 23.68 18.12 -10.00
CA SER A 163 22.56 18.53 -9.16
C SER A 163 21.95 17.31 -8.49
N LEU A 164 21.51 16.29 -9.23
CA LEU A 164 20.85 15.10 -8.66
C LEU A 164 21.68 14.33 -7.61
N GLN A 165 23.01 14.49 -7.60
CA GLN A 165 23.91 13.94 -6.58
C GLN A 165 24.01 14.79 -5.30
N SER A 166 23.58 16.06 -5.34
CA SER A 166 23.53 16.95 -4.17
C SER A 166 22.62 16.42 -3.06
N LYS A 167 23.08 16.46 -1.81
CA LYS A 167 22.23 16.02 -0.67
C LYS A 167 21.12 17.01 -0.33
N THR A 168 21.34 18.30 -0.57
CA THR A 168 20.45 19.39 -0.10
C THR A 168 19.57 19.99 -1.19
N GLY A 169 19.78 19.63 -2.46
CA GLY A 169 19.00 20.20 -3.57
C GLY A 169 19.35 21.66 -3.93
N HIS A 170 20.36 22.26 -3.31
CA HIS A 170 20.81 23.65 -3.55
C HIS A 170 21.28 23.98 -4.98
N LEU A 171 21.23 23.03 -5.91
CA LEU A 171 21.54 23.24 -7.33
C LEU A 171 20.30 23.05 -8.22
N ASP A 172 19.15 22.73 -7.63
CA ASP A 172 17.95 22.37 -8.40
C ASP A 172 17.43 23.55 -9.21
N LEU A 173 17.41 24.75 -8.62
CA LEU A 173 16.97 25.97 -9.32
C LEU A 173 18.02 26.47 -10.32
N LEU A 174 19.31 26.43 -9.94
CA LEU A 174 20.43 26.77 -10.83
C LEU A 174 20.34 25.97 -12.13
N VAL A 175 20.14 24.66 -12.04
CA VAL A 175 20.05 23.78 -13.22
C VAL A 175 18.82 24.07 -14.06
N ARG A 176 17.67 24.37 -13.44
CA ARG A 176 16.47 24.82 -14.17
C ARG A 176 16.77 26.08 -14.99
N PHE A 177 17.37 27.08 -14.37
CA PHE A 177 17.76 28.31 -15.05
C PHE A 177 18.78 28.07 -16.17
N LEU A 178 19.80 27.24 -15.97
CA LEU A 178 20.76 26.90 -17.02
C LEU A 178 20.08 26.28 -18.25
N HIS A 179 19.12 25.38 -18.05
CA HIS A 179 18.35 24.79 -19.14
C HIS A 179 17.43 25.83 -19.81
N GLY A 180 16.75 26.69 -19.06
CA GLY A 180 15.94 27.77 -19.63
C GLY A 180 16.75 28.84 -20.38
N LEU A 181 17.97 29.14 -19.91
CA LEU A 181 18.92 30.07 -20.57
C LEU A 181 19.49 29.48 -21.88
N SER A 182 19.45 28.16 -22.05
CA SER A 182 19.84 27.52 -23.31
C SER A 182 18.84 27.76 -24.44
N VAL A 183 17.62 28.20 -24.13
CA VAL A 183 16.57 28.51 -25.11
C VAL A 183 16.83 29.87 -25.77
N GLU A 184 16.67 29.93 -27.09
CA GLU A 184 16.95 31.12 -27.90
C GLU A 184 16.21 32.37 -27.43
N SER A 185 14.95 32.26 -26.98
CA SER A 185 14.18 33.41 -26.49
C SER A 185 14.85 34.12 -25.31
N ASN A 186 15.40 33.35 -24.36
CA ASN A 186 16.09 33.90 -23.19
C ASN A 186 17.48 34.45 -23.56
N GLN A 187 18.21 33.77 -24.47
CA GLN A 187 19.48 34.29 -24.98
C GLN A 187 19.32 35.61 -25.72
N ARG A 188 18.27 35.74 -26.56
CA ARG A 188 17.95 37.00 -27.25
C ARG A 188 17.59 38.10 -26.27
N LEU A 189 16.73 37.80 -25.28
CA LEU A 189 16.32 38.76 -24.25
C LEU A 189 17.52 39.28 -23.44
N LEU A 190 18.46 38.41 -23.11
CA LEU A 190 19.67 38.71 -22.35
C LEU A 190 20.89 38.97 -23.25
N GLY A 191 20.71 39.23 -24.56
CA GLY A 191 21.82 39.28 -25.53
C GLY A 191 22.89 40.36 -25.27
N GLY A 192 22.62 41.34 -24.41
CA GLY A 192 23.65 42.28 -23.91
C GLY A 192 24.54 41.72 -22.79
N LEU A 193 24.20 40.55 -22.24
CA LEU A 193 24.89 39.88 -21.12
C LEU A 193 25.39 38.47 -21.52
N LEU A 194 24.77 37.83 -22.50
CA LEU A 194 25.11 36.48 -22.97
C LEU A 194 25.51 36.53 -24.45
N VAL A 195 26.64 35.90 -24.79
CA VAL A 195 27.01 35.67 -26.19
C VAL A 195 26.05 34.65 -26.79
N GLN A 196 25.43 34.98 -27.93
CA GLN A 196 24.56 34.05 -28.65
C GLN A 196 25.37 32.82 -29.04
N THR A 197 24.99 31.66 -28.50
CA THR A 197 25.52 30.38 -28.99
C THR A 197 24.98 30.12 -30.40
N GLU A 198 25.79 29.55 -31.29
CA GLU A 198 25.39 29.23 -32.67
C GLU A 198 24.02 28.53 -32.70
N LYS A 199 23.16 28.89 -33.68
CA LYS A 199 21.84 28.28 -33.88
C LYS A 199 21.99 26.78 -34.15
N ASN A 200 21.94 25.98 -33.11
CA ASN A 200 22.10 24.54 -33.22
C ASN A 200 20.91 23.81 -32.58
N THR A 201 19.78 23.83 -33.29
CA THR A 201 18.54 23.12 -32.94
C THR A 201 18.81 21.65 -32.62
N GLU A 202 19.75 21.01 -33.32
CA GLU A 202 20.12 19.61 -33.07
C GLU A 202 20.75 19.43 -31.68
N THR A 203 21.59 20.36 -31.23
CA THR A 203 22.21 20.31 -29.90
C THR A 203 21.18 20.52 -28.79
N ILE A 204 20.22 21.42 -28.98
CA ILE A 204 19.10 21.59 -28.03
C ILE A 204 18.23 20.32 -27.99
N GLN A 205 17.94 19.71 -29.14
CA GLN A 205 17.19 18.45 -29.18
C GLN A 205 17.95 17.30 -28.50
N ARG A 206 19.27 17.23 -28.65
CA ARG A 206 20.12 16.28 -27.91
C ARG A 206 20.05 16.52 -26.40
N ALA A 207 20.09 17.78 -25.94
CA ALA A 207 19.92 18.11 -24.52
C ALA A 207 18.54 17.67 -23.97
N ILE A 208 17.46 17.89 -24.75
CA ILE A 208 16.11 17.43 -24.41
C ILE A 208 16.05 15.90 -24.31
N ASN A 209 16.62 15.19 -25.29
CA ASN A 209 16.64 13.72 -25.28
C ASN A 209 17.47 13.19 -24.09
N ASN A 210 18.61 13.82 -23.81
CA ASN A 210 19.43 13.49 -22.65
C ASN A 210 18.62 13.59 -21.35
N LEU A 211 17.83 14.64 -21.15
CA LEU A 211 16.94 14.79 -19.98
C LEU A 211 15.88 13.67 -19.89
N LYS A 212 15.24 13.33 -21.01
CA LYS A 212 14.21 12.27 -21.07
C LYS A 212 14.77 10.89 -20.71
N GLU A 213 16.06 10.67 -20.93
CA GLU A 213 16.77 9.41 -20.65
C GLU A 213 17.42 9.34 -19.24
N ILE A 214 17.41 10.42 -18.45
CA ILE A 214 18.05 10.42 -17.12
C ILE A 214 17.32 9.46 -16.16
N ASN A 215 18.03 8.38 -15.84
CA ASN A 215 17.61 7.39 -14.85
C ASN A 215 18.74 7.06 -13.87
N ILE A 216 18.89 7.87 -12.82
CA ILE A 216 19.88 7.67 -11.77
C ILE A 216 19.21 7.01 -10.56
N LYS A 217 19.70 5.84 -10.15
CA LYS A 217 19.20 5.13 -8.97
C LYS A 217 19.53 5.89 -7.69
N GLY A 218 18.61 5.87 -6.72
CA GLY A 218 18.83 6.45 -5.38
C GLY A 218 18.61 7.96 -5.28
N VAL A 219 18.22 8.62 -6.36
CA VAL A 219 17.78 10.02 -6.35
C VAL A 219 16.41 10.11 -5.68
N SER A 220 16.19 11.15 -4.88
CA SER A 220 14.88 11.40 -4.27
C SER A 220 13.83 11.69 -5.35
N PRO A 221 12.62 11.11 -5.28
CA PRO A 221 11.53 11.39 -6.23
C PRO A 221 11.23 12.88 -6.44
N ASP A 222 11.29 13.70 -5.38
CA ASP A 222 11.13 15.16 -5.48
C ASP A 222 12.15 15.79 -6.44
N ARG A 223 13.36 15.25 -6.46
CA ARG A 223 14.44 15.76 -7.31
C ARG A 223 14.34 15.22 -8.73
N SER A 224 13.74 14.03 -8.90
CA SER A 224 13.37 13.51 -10.22
C SER A 224 12.29 14.34 -10.92
N ILE A 225 11.44 15.06 -10.18
CA ILE A 225 10.53 16.08 -10.75
C ILE A 225 11.32 17.22 -11.38
N ASN A 226 12.48 17.58 -10.81
CA ASN A 226 13.30 18.67 -11.33
C ASN A 226 13.78 18.42 -12.78
N ILE A 227 13.96 17.17 -13.18
CA ILE A 227 14.28 16.78 -14.57
C ILE A 227 13.14 17.20 -15.51
N TYR A 228 11.88 16.91 -15.11
CA TYR A 228 10.70 17.33 -15.86
C TYR A 228 10.55 18.86 -15.88
N LEU A 229 10.83 19.53 -14.77
CA LEU A 229 10.81 21.00 -14.73
C LEU A 229 11.87 21.60 -15.67
N CYS A 230 13.05 21.00 -15.82
CA CYS A 230 14.04 21.45 -16.81
C CYS A 230 13.52 21.32 -18.25
N LEU A 231 12.78 20.25 -18.58
CA LEU A 231 12.12 20.14 -19.89
C LEU A 231 11.12 21.28 -20.13
N MET A 232 10.34 21.64 -19.09
CA MET A 232 9.41 22.77 -19.15
C MET A 232 10.15 24.11 -19.31
N GLU A 233 11.28 24.33 -18.62
CA GLU A 233 12.13 25.53 -18.82
C GLU A 233 12.69 25.60 -20.25
N MET A 234 12.98 24.45 -20.87
CA MET A 234 13.37 24.36 -22.28
C MET A 234 12.21 24.52 -23.27
N LYS A 235 10.99 24.76 -22.77
CA LYS A 235 9.75 24.87 -23.55
C LYS A 235 9.39 23.59 -24.33
N ASP A 236 9.91 22.43 -23.92
CA ASP A 236 9.49 21.12 -24.44
C ASP A 236 8.25 20.64 -23.69
N LEU A 237 7.09 20.75 -24.34
CA LEU A 237 5.79 20.36 -23.76
C LEU A 237 5.38 18.92 -24.11
N SER A 238 6.25 18.13 -24.76
CA SER A 238 5.86 16.84 -25.33
C SER A 238 5.40 15.86 -24.24
N VAL A 239 6.19 15.72 -23.17
CA VAL A 239 5.88 14.81 -22.05
C VAL A 239 4.63 15.30 -21.30
N HIS A 240 4.43 16.62 -21.19
CA HIS A 240 3.25 17.19 -20.57
C HIS A 240 1.98 16.84 -21.36
N GLN A 241 1.99 17.05 -22.69
CA GLN A 241 0.88 16.74 -23.58
C GLN A 241 0.55 15.24 -23.52
N GLU A 242 1.55 14.37 -23.57
CA GLU A 242 1.36 12.92 -23.46
C GLU A 242 0.73 12.49 -22.13
N ILE A 243 1.05 13.17 -21.02
CA ILE A 243 0.43 12.93 -19.71
C ILE A 243 -1.00 13.46 -19.67
N GLN A 244 -1.28 14.62 -20.26
CA GLN A 244 -2.65 15.14 -20.35
C GLN A 244 -3.56 14.24 -21.18
N GLU A 245 -3.07 13.72 -22.31
CA GLU A 245 -3.77 12.71 -23.10
C GLU A 245 -3.96 11.41 -22.32
N PHE A 246 -2.92 10.96 -21.61
CA PHE A 246 -2.99 9.77 -20.77
C PHE A 246 -4.07 9.90 -19.68
N LEU A 247 -4.15 11.05 -19.00
CA LEU A 247 -5.13 11.32 -17.95
C LEU A 247 -6.56 11.34 -18.49
N LYS A 248 -6.77 11.82 -19.72
CA LYS A 248 -8.06 11.82 -20.43
C LYS A 248 -8.46 10.45 -20.96
N SER A 249 -7.50 9.53 -21.15
CA SER A 249 -7.78 8.21 -21.69
C SER A 249 -8.51 7.30 -20.68
N GLU A 250 -9.52 6.56 -21.16
CA GLU A 250 -10.27 5.62 -20.32
C GLU A 250 -9.43 4.40 -19.90
N ASN A 251 -8.37 4.06 -20.66
CA ASN A 251 -7.58 2.83 -20.48
C ASN A 251 -6.15 3.10 -20.01
N LYS A 252 -6.01 3.68 -18.80
CA LYS A 252 -4.72 4.04 -18.16
C LYS A 252 -3.74 2.85 -18.00
N SER A 253 -4.21 1.61 -17.97
CA SER A 253 -3.38 0.41 -17.78
C SER A 253 -2.66 -0.09 -19.03
N LYS A 254 -3.03 0.38 -20.24
CA LYS A 254 -2.45 -0.11 -21.51
C LYS A 254 -1.13 0.58 -21.88
N LYS A 255 -1.03 1.90 -21.68
CA LYS A 255 0.17 2.68 -22.02
C LYS A 255 1.24 2.47 -20.94
N LYS A 256 2.43 2.01 -21.35
CA LYS A 256 3.57 1.93 -20.44
C LYS A 256 4.17 3.33 -20.26
N LEU A 257 4.21 3.83 -19.03
CA LEU A 257 4.82 5.12 -18.70
C LEU A 257 6.32 4.92 -18.44
N SER A 258 7.16 5.77 -19.02
CA SER A 258 8.58 5.85 -18.65
C SER A 258 8.78 6.62 -17.35
N GLU A 259 10.00 6.63 -16.83
CA GLU A 259 10.35 7.29 -15.56
C GLU A 259 10.13 8.81 -15.61
N ILE A 260 10.36 9.46 -16.77
CA ILE A 260 10.08 10.90 -16.94
C ILE A 260 8.58 11.19 -17.02
N HIS A 261 7.79 10.29 -17.63
CA HIS A 261 6.33 10.37 -17.59
C HIS A 261 5.82 10.28 -16.15
N CYS A 262 6.41 9.42 -15.32
CA CYS A 262 6.05 9.31 -13.91
C CYS A 262 6.40 10.59 -13.13
N SER A 263 7.57 11.21 -13.36
CA SER A 263 7.88 12.53 -12.79
C SER A 263 6.86 13.61 -13.20
N ALA A 264 6.49 13.65 -14.48
CA ALA A 264 5.53 14.61 -15.01
C ALA A 264 4.11 14.39 -14.44
N LEU A 265 3.69 13.12 -14.34
CA LEU A 265 2.42 12.73 -13.73
C LEU A 265 2.40 13.07 -12.23
N ALA A 266 3.48 12.79 -11.49
CA ALA A 266 3.60 13.13 -10.08
C ALA A 266 3.46 14.64 -9.85
N TYR A 267 4.13 15.45 -10.68
CA TYR A 267 3.99 16.90 -10.65
C TYR A 267 2.57 17.34 -10.98
N THR A 268 1.96 16.76 -12.01
CA THR A 268 0.58 17.10 -12.42
C THR A 268 -0.43 16.81 -11.32
N LEU A 269 -0.31 15.65 -10.65
CA LEU A 269 -1.18 15.29 -9.53
C LEU A 269 -0.91 16.15 -8.29
N LEU A 270 0.35 16.45 -8.01
CA LEU A 270 0.75 17.32 -6.89
C LEU A 270 0.19 18.75 -7.03
N MET A 271 0.18 19.28 -8.25
CA MET A 271 -0.27 20.65 -8.54
C MET A 271 -1.77 20.74 -8.89
N SER A 272 -2.51 19.64 -8.80
CA SER A 272 -3.96 19.60 -9.08
C SER A 272 -4.73 20.32 -7.98
N GLU A 273 -5.72 21.15 -8.36
CA GLU A 273 -6.68 21.74 -7.42
C GLU A 273 -7.54 20.67 -6.74
N GLU A 274 -7.84 19.59 -7.47
CA GLU A 274 -8.57 18.44 -6.94
C GLU A 274 -7.62 17.49 -6.21
N VAL A 275 -7.97 17.20 -4.96
CA VAL A 275 -7.27 16.20 -4.11
C VAL A 275 -7.61 14.80 -4.62
N LEU A 276 -6.59 14.01 -4.94
CA LEU A 276 -6.75 12.63 -5.41
C LEU A 276 -7.30 11.73 -4.28
N ASP A 277 -8.33 10.92 -4.55
CA ASP A 277 -8.85 9.99 -3.51
C ASP A 277 -7.82 8.91 -3.15
N GLU A 278 -7.24 8.24 -4.13
CA GLU A 278 -6.29 7.15 -3.93
C GLU A 278 -5.13 7.21 -4.92
N LEU A 279 -3.89 7.13 -4.41
CA LEU A 279 -2.69 7.00 -5.24
C LEU A 279 -2.35 5.52 -5.44
N ASN A 280 -3.09 4.84 -6.31
CA ASN A 280 -2.85 3.44 -6.62
C ASN A 280 -1.69 3.27 -7.61
N LEU A 281 -0.51 2.92 -7.10
CA LEU A 281 0.70 2.77 -7.93
C LEU A 281 0.62 1.61 -8.93
N ASP A 282 -0.20 0.59 -8.65
CA ASP A 282 -0.39 -0.57 -9.54
C ASP A 282 -1.30 -0.26 -10.73
N GLN A 283 -2.07 0.83 -10.67
CA GLN A 283 -2.84 1.33 -11.81
C GLN A 283 -1.94 1.78 -12.97
N TYR A 284 -0.71 2.20 -12.66
CA TYR A 284 0.23 2.73 -13.64
C TYR A 284 1.21 1.65 -14.10
N LYS A 285 1.13 1.29 -15.38
CA LYS A 285 2.07 0.36 -16.00
C LYS A 285 3.44 1.02 -16.18
N THR A 286 4.34 0.87 -15.22
CA THR A 286 5.70 1.44 -15.25
C THR A 286 6.70 0.55 -14.50
N SER A 287 7.98 0.93 -14.47
CA SER A 287 9.02 0.26 -13.69
C SER A 287 8.87 0.55 -12.19
N ASP A 288 9.56 -0.19 -11.32
CA ASP A 288 9.57 0.10 -9.88
C ASP A 288 10.11 1.51 -9.58
N GLU A 289 11.06 1.99 -10.38
CA GLU A 289 11.56 3.36 -10.30
C GLU A 289 10.51 4.37 -10.76
N GLY A 290 9.73 4.06 -11.80
CA GLY A 290 8.57 4.86 -12.20
C GLY A 290 7.54 4.99 -11.08
N LYS A 291 7.19 3.88 -10.41
CA LYS A 291 6.28 3.90 -9.24
C LYS A 291 6.81 4.77 -8.12
N ARG A 292 8.12 4.67 -7.81
CA ARG A 292 8.79 5.53 -6.83
C ARG A 292 8.74 7.01 -7.18
N ARG A 293 8.88 7.36 -8.46
CA ARG A 293 8.77 8.74 -8.94
C ARG A 293 7.37 9.33 -8.81
N LEU A 294 6.33 8.51 -8.58
CA LEU A 294 4.96 8.97 -8.32
C LEU A 294 4.71 9.38 -6.86
N ILE A 295 5.54 8.94 -5.92
CA ILE A 295 5.35 9.18 -4.48
C ILE A 295 5.17 10.67 -4.09
N PRO A 296 5.80 11.68 -4.73
CA PRO A 296 5.52 13.09 -4.43
C PRO A 296 4.05 13.48 -4.49
N ALA A 297 3.24 12.80 -5.32
CA ALA A 297 1.79 13.03 -5.43
C ALA A 297 1.04 12.73 -4.12
N VAL A 298 1.64 12.00 -3.17
CA VAL A 298 1.03 11.69 -1.86
C VAL A 298 0.69 12.94 -1.05
N ARG A 299 1.35 14.08 -1.33
CA ARG A 299 1.03 15.36 -0.68
C ARG A 299 -0.35 15.90 -1.07
N ASN A 300 -0.91 15.44 -2.19
CA ASN A 300 -2.23 15.83 -2.68
C ASN A 300 -3.16 14.62 -2.86
N CYS A 301 -3.06 13.61 -1.98
CA CYS A 301 -3.98 12.47 -1.99
C CYS A 301 -4.55 12.16 -0.59
N ARG A 302 -5.69 11.44 -0.57
CA ARG A 302 -6.34 10.98 0.68
C ARG A 302 -5.85 9.61 1.13
N LYS A 303 -5.54 8.72 0.18
CA LYS A 303 -5.15 7.34 0.47
C LYS A 303 -3.88 6.95 -0.27
N LEU A 304 -2.98 6.27 0.44
CA LEU A 304 -1.83 5.58 -0.12
C LEU A 304 -1.93 4.07 0.21
N PRO A 305 -2.36 3.23 -0.76
CA PRO A 305 -2.55 1.80 -0.57
C PRO A 305 -1.22 1.00 -0.58
N GLU A 306 -1.32 -0.31 -0.31
CA GLU A 306 -0.20 -1.25 -0.13
C GLU A 306 0.86 -1.22 -1.27
N ARG A 307 2.11 -1.61 -0.93
CA ARG A 307 3.23 -1.95 -1.84
C ARG A 307 3.88 -0.78 -2.56
N CYS A 308 4.31 0.20 -1.78
CA CYS A 308 5.09 1.30 -2.33
C CYS A 308 6.60 1.01 -2.41
N GLY A 309 7.12 0.03 -1.66
CA GLY A 309 8.55 -0.29 -1.65
C GLY A 309 9.39 0.92 -1.21
N LEU A 310 8.91 1.63 -0.18
CA LEU A 310 9.47 2.92 0.24
C LEU A 310 10.90 2.76 0.78
N SER A 311 11.81 3.59 0.27
CA SER A 311 13.10 3.85 0.92
C SER A 311 13.00 5.01 1.93
N GLU A 312 14.08 5.31 2.64
CA GLU A 312 14.15 6.45 3.57
C GLU A 312 13.76 7.80 2.92
N THR A 313 14.19 8.05 1.68
CA THR A 313 13.84 9.30 0.96
C THR A 313 12.35 9.37 0.67
N HIS A 314 11.71 8.25 0.40
CA HIS A 314 10.26 8.19 0.18
C HIS A 314 9.50 8.39 1.50
N CYS A 315 10.00 7.87 2.62
CA CYS A 315 9.41 8.13 3.94
C CYS A 315 9.48 9.61 4.33
N LYS A 316 10.52 10.35 3.91
CA LYS A 316 10.59 11.82 4.09
C LYS A 316 9.47 12.53 3.33
N ILE A 317 9.12 12.05 2.14
CA ILE A 317 8.02 12.61 1.34
C ILE A 317 6.68 12.33 2.03
N VAL A 318 6.42 11.10 2.45
CA VAL A 318 5.18 10.74 3.18
C VAL A 318 5.08 11.54 4.49
N ALA A 319 6.16 11.64 5.26
CA ALA A 319 6.20 12.46 6.47
C ALA A 319 5.92 13.95 6.18
N SER A 320 6.39 14.48 5.05
CA SER A 320 6.07 15.85 4.63
C SER A 320 4.59 16.03 4.26
N ALA A 321 3.95 15.02 3.68
CA ALA A 321 2.50 15.02 3.42
C ALA A 321 1.67 14.95 4.70
N LEU A 322 2.13 14.21 5.72
CA LEU A 322 1.49 14.21 7.05
C LEU A 322 1.67 15.56 7.77
N LYS A 323 2.76 16.29 7.49
CA LYS A 323 3.03 17.61 8.07
C LYS A 323 2.32 18.77 7.38
N SER A 324 1.90 18.59 6.12
CA SER A 324 1.35 19.68 5.30
C SER A 324 0.10 20.29 5.94
N ASN A 325 -0.19 21.55 5.60
CA ASN A 325 -1.40 22.23 6.04
C ASN A 325 -2.18 22.75 4.83
N PRO A 326 -3.34 22.16 4.50
CA PRO A 326 -3.92 20.97 5.13
C PRO A 326 -3.13 19.68 4.84
N SER A 327 -3.21 18.70 5.73
CA SER A 327 -2.81 17.32 5.43
C SER A 327 -4.01 16.59 4.86
N HIS A 328 -3.89 16.16 3.60
CA HIS A 328 -4.96 15.45 2.90
C HIS A 328 -4.97 13.95 3.17
N LEU A 329 -3.84 13.38 3.55
CA LEU A 329 -3.65 11.94 3.72
C LEU A 329 -4.38 11.44 4.98
N THR A 330 -5.45 10.66 4.77
CA THR A 330 -6.28 10.06 5.81
C THR A 330 -6.04 8.55 5.96
N GLU A 331 -5.55 7.87 4.93
CA GLU A 331 -5.22 6.44 4.97
C GLU A 331 -3.81 6.18 4.46
N LEU A 332 -3.02 5.48 5.26
CA LEU A 332 -1.65 5.10 4.95
C LEU A 332 -1.47 3.61 5.21
N ASP A 333 -1.33 2.84 4.13
CA ASP A 333 -1.03 1.41 4.16
C ASP A 333 0.38 1.14 3.65
N LEU A 334 1.29 0.85 4.58
CA LEU A 334 2.68 0.48 4.29
C LEU A 334 2.91 -1.02 4.48
N THR A 335 1.85 -1.82 4.36
CA THR A 335 1.94 -3.28 4.49
C THR A 335 2.99 -3.85 3.52
N ASN A 336 3.80 -4.78 4.02
CA ASN A 336 4.93 -5.41 3.34
C ASN A 336 6.13 -4.50 3.00
N ASP A 337 6.18 -3.25 3.49
CA ASP A 337 7.36 -2.42 3.29
C ASP A 337 8.48 -2.76 4.30
N SER A 338 9.70 -2.92 3.78
CA SER A 338 10.92 -3.13 4.57
C SER A 338 11.44 -1.82 5.19
N LEU A 339 10.63 -1.24 6.07
CA LEU A 339 10.98 0.00 6.77
C LEU A 339 12.16 -0.27 7.73
N LYS A 340 13.29 0.39 7.49
CA LYS A 340 14.42 0.44 8.44
C LYS A 340 14.11 1.43 9.58
N ASN A 341 14.81 1.34 10.71
CA ASN A 341 14.62 2.23 11.87
C ASN A 341 14.61 3.73 11.50
N ILE A 342 15.59 4.18 10.70
CA ILE A 342 15.70 5.59 10.28
C ILE A 342 14.47 6.02 9.47
N SER A 343 13.93 5.13 8.63
CA SER A 343 12.70 5.41 7.88
C SER A 343 11.49 5.58 8.80
N MET A 344 11.42 4.81 9.89
CA MET A 344 10.34 4.89 10.88
C MET A 344 10.39 6.16 11.71
N GLU A 345 11.57 6.59 12.17
CA GLU A 345 11.72 7.86 12.91
C GLU A 345 11.24 9.06 12.08
N VAL A 346 11.60 9.07 10.79
CA VAL A 346 11.14 10.09 9.84
C VAL A 346 9.62 10.07 9.72
N LEU A 347 9.01 8.89 9.52
CA LEU A 347 7.56 8.76 9.42
C LEU A 347 6.86 9.22 10.70
N CYS A 348 7.39 8.83 11.87
CA CYS A 348 6.88 9.23 13.18
C CYS A 348 6.89 10.75 13.35
N SER A 349 7.93 11.45 12.87
CA SER A 349 7.94 12.91 12.88
C SER A 349 6.77 13.53 12.10
N GLY A 350 6.24 12.83 11.09
CA GLY A 350 5.04 13.21 10.37
C GLY A 350 3.77 12.99 11.19
N LEU A 351 3.65 11.82 11.84
CA LEU A 351 2.52 11.47 12.71
C LEU A 351 2.40 12.41 13.92
N GLU A 352 3.53 12.84 14.48
CA GLU A 352 3.62 13.81 15.58
C GLU A 352 3.06 15.20 15.24
N SER A 353 2.97 15.54 13.96
CA SER A 353 2.53 16.85 13.52
C SER A 353 1.09 17.13 13.95
N PRO A 354 0.78 18.32 14.50
CA PRO A 354 -0.61 18.70 14.80
C PRO A 354 -1.46 18.82 13.53
N ASN A 355 -0.83 18.96 12.36
CA ASN A 355 -1.53 19.00 11.08
C ASN A 355 -1.89 17.60 10.55
N CYS A 356 -1.33 16.53 11.12
CA CYS A 356 -1.57 15.16 10.66
C CYS A 356 -3.02 14.77 10.93
N ARG A 357 -3.76 14.42 9.87
CA ARG A 357 -5.18 14.03 9.90
C ARG A 357 -5.39 12.54 9.60
N LEU A 358 -4.36 11.73 9.80
CA LEU A 358 -4.39 10.32 9.49
C LEU A 358 -5.42 9.58 10.36
N GLN A 359 -6.31 8.83 9.72
CA GLN A 359 -7.39 8.04 10.34
C GLN A 359 -7.04 6.56 10.35
N THR A 360 -6.39 6.06 9.30
CA THR A 360 -6.02 4.65 9.16
C THR A 360 -4.51 4.51 8.95
N LEU A 361 -3.86 3.73 9.82
CA LEU A 361 -2.46 3.35 9.70
C LEU A 361 -2.32 1.83 9.70
N ARG A 362 -1.77 1.27 8.61
CA ARG A 362 -1.49 -0.16 8.49
C ARG A 362 0.00 -0.38 8.22
N LEU A 363 0.66 -1.16 9.08
CA LEU A 363 2.08 -1.49 9.01
C LEU A 363 2.30 -3.01 9.01
N LYS A 364 1.40 -3.78 8.36
CA LYS A 364 1.45 -5.24 8.43
C LYS A 364 2.73 -5.77 7.80
N TYR A 365 3.28 -6.83 8.37
CA TYR A 365 4.52 -7.45 7.88
C TYR A 365 5.75 -6.51 7.83
N CYS A 366 5.68 -5.31 8.45
CA CYS A 366 6.83 -4.43 8.55
C CYS A 366 7.88 -4.98 9.53
N SER A 367 9.15 -4.72 9.25
CA SER A 367 10.27 -5.09 10.12
C SER A 367 10.56 -3.98 11.15
N LEU A 368 9.66 -3.78 12.10
CA LEU A 368 9.88 -2.80 13.17
C LEU A 368 10.89 -3.33 14.20
N SER A 369 11.82 -2.49 14.64
CA SER A 369 12.62 -2.74 15.85
C SER A 369 11.89 -2.23 17.10
N GLU A 370 12.42 -2.54 18.27
CA GLU A 370 11.92 -2.00 19.55
C GLU A 370 11.93 -0.47 19.56
N ASN A 371 13.04 0.17 19.19
CA ASN A 371 13.13 1.63 19.06
C ASN A 371 12.11 2.20 18.07
N SER A 372 11.77 1.47 17.01
CA SER A 372 10.75 1.91 16.05
C SER A 372 9.34 1.84 16.66
N CYS A 373 9.07 0.85 17.51
CA CYS A 373 7.82 0.73 18.24
C CYS A 373 7.69 1.82 19.31
N GLU A 374 8.79 2.14 20.01
CA GLU A 374 8.85 3.27 20.95
C GLU A 374 8.57 4.60 20.25
N ALA A 375 9.25 4.86 19.13
CA ALA A 375 9.04 6.07 18.33
C ALA A 375 7.59 6.18 17.85
N LEU A 376 7.00 5.07 17.38
CA LEU A 376 5.61 5.02 16.94
C LEU A 376 4.65 5.31 18.11
N GLY A 377 4.82 4.65 19.26
CA GLY A 377 4.00 4.88 20.45
C GLY A 377 4.08 6.32 20.95
N SER A 378 5.29 6.90 20.99
CA SER A 378 5.52 8.31 21.33
C SER A 378 4.81 9.25 20.34
N ALA A 379 4.90 8.96 19.05
CA ALA A 379 4.29 9.79 18.02
C ALA A 379 2.77 9.80 18.10
N LEU A 380 2.16 8.61 18.23
CA LEU A 380 0.71 8.47 18.38
C LEU A 380 0.21 9.11 19.69
N LYS A 381 1.00 9.05 20.77
CA LYS A 381 0.66 9.71 22.03
C LYS A 381 0.64 11.24 21.91
N LYS A 382 1.54 11.84 21.11
CA LYS A 382 1.58 13.30 20.91
C LYS A 382 0.40 13.81 20.07
N ASN A 383 -0.10 13.01 19.13
CA ASN A 383 -1.24 13.38 18.28
C ASN A 383 -2.29 12.25 18.18
N PRO A 384 -3.07 12.01 19.26
CA PRO A 384 -3.95 10.86 19.37
C PRO A 384 -5.33 11.03 18.70
N SER A 385 -5.69 12.25 18.29
CA SER A 385 -7.10 12.64 18.07
C SER A 385 -7.73 12.17 16.77
N ASN A 386 -6.92 11.78 15.77
CA ASN A 386 -7.43 11.51 14.42
C ASN A 386 -7.46 10.02 14.07
N LEU A 387 -6.61 9.20 14.69
CA LEU A 387 -6.46 7.79 14.31
C LEU A 387 -7.63 6.94 14.82
N THR A 388 -8.34 6.30 13.89
CA THR A 388 -9.48 5.41 14.17
C THR A 388 -9.15 3.94 13.91
N GLU A 389 -8.20 3.64 13.02
CA GLU A 389 -7.73 2.27 12.73
C GLU A 389 -6.21 2.17 12.81
N LEU A 390 -5.74 1.20 13.61
CA LEU A 390 -4.33 0.84 13.72
C LEU A 390 -4.16 -0.67 13.50
N ASP A 391 -3.38 -1.03 12.50
CA ASP A 391 -3.07 -2.41 12.18
C ASP A 391 -1.56 -2.67 12.19
N LEU A 392 -1.09 -3.39 13.21
CA LEU A 392 0.31 -3.76 13.42
C LEU A 392 0.52 -5.27 13.29
N SER A 393 -0.37 -5.94 12.56
CA SER A 393 -0.36 -7.39 12.40
C SER A 393 0.93 -7.92 11.76
N GLU A 394 1.34 -9.11 12.17
CA GLU A 394 2.47 -9.89 11.65
C GLU A 394 3.83 -9.20 11.83
N ILE A 395 3.90 -8.21 12.73
CA ILE A 395 5.16 -7.59 13.19
C ILE A 395 5.75 -8.45 14.31
N LYS A 396 6.63 -9.39 13.93
CA LYS A 396 7.22 -10.41 14.83
C LYS A 396 8.05 -9.84 15.99
N ASN A 397 8.52 -8.61 15.87
CA ASN A 397 9.33 -7.93 16.87
C ASN A 397 8.50 -7.01 17.77
N LEU A 398 7.18 -6.90 17.56
CA LEU A 398 6.32 -6.10 18.42
C LEU A 398 6.37 -6.65 19.85
N GLN A 399 6.09 -7.96 20.04
CA GLN A 399 6.16 -8.64 21.34
C GLN A 399 5.48 -7.84 22.47
N ASP A 400 5.92 -8.01 23.72
CA ASP A 400 5.36 -7.29 24.86
C ASP A 400 5.80 -5.82 24.94
N SER A 401 7.07 -5.51 24.60
CA SER A 401 7.56 -4.14 24.67
C SER A 401 6.87 -3.20 23.68
N GLY A 402 6.60 -3.65 22.45
CA GLY A 402 5.85 -2.89 21.48
C GLY A 402 4.45 -2.50 21.95
N VAL A 403 3.72 -3.41 22.60
CA VAL A 403 2.40 -3.12 23.18
C VAL A 403 2.50 -2.13 24.34
N LEU A 404 3.53 -2.26 25.19
CA LEU A 404 3.78 -1.31 26.28
C LEU A 404 3.97 0.13 25.77
N HIS A 405 4.68 0.31 24.66
CA HIS A 405 4.86 1.64 24.05
C HIS A 405 3.55 2.23 23.50
N LEU A 406 2.60 1.40 23.06
CA LEU A 406 1.29 1.86 22.58
C LEU A 406 0.32 2.22 23.72
N CYS A 407 0.55 1.73 24.94
CA CYS A 407 -0.37 1.96 26.07
C CYS A 407 -0.55 3.45 26.35
N GLY A 408 0.50 4.25 26.31
CA GLY A 408 0.40 5.70 26.53
C GLY A 408 -0.49 6.43 25.50
N PHE A 409 -0.59 5.91 24.28
CA PHE A 409 -1.53 6.40 23.26
C PHE A 409 -2.97 5.96 23.57
N LEU A 410 -3.17 4.68 23.90
CA LEU A 410 -4.50 4.11 24.21
C LEU A 410 -5.12 4.71 25.48
N GLU A 411 -4.28 5.07 26.47
CA GLU A 411 -4.70 5.72 27.72
C GLU A 411 -5.16 7.17 27.54
N SER A 412 -4.80 7.81 26.41
CA SER A 412 -5.12 9.21 26.18
C SER A 412 -6.63 9.40 26.02
N PRO A 413 -7.27 10.35 26.72
CA PRO A 413 -8.71 10.62 26.58
C PRO A 413 -9.08 11.12 25.17
N GLU A 414 -8.11 11.70 24.46
CA GLU A 414 -8.28 12.18 23.09
C GLU A 414 -8.15 11.05 22.04
N CYS A 415 -7.67 9.86 22.43
CA CYS A 415 -7.51 8.73 21.52
C CYS A 415 -8.88 8.25 21.02
N ARG A 416 -9.08 8.29 19.70
CA ARG A 416 -10.35 7.91 19.04
C ARG A 416 -10.29 6.55 18.35
N LEU A 417 -9.34 5.71 18.75
CA LEU A 417 -9.11 4.43 18.10
C LEU A 417 -10.34 3.51 18.25
N GLN A 418 -10.88 3.07 17.12
CA GLN A 418 -12.02 2.17 17.03
C GLN A 418 -11.59 0.74 16.72
N THR A 419 -10.55 0.59 15.89
CA THR A 419 -10.06 -0.70 15.43
C THR A 419 -8.59 -0.87 15.77
N LEU A 420 -8.28 -1.93 16.53
CA LEU A 420 -6.91 -2.35 16.83
C LEU A 420 -6.70 -3.80 16.40
N ARG A 421 -5.74 -4.02 15.50
CA ARG A 421 -5.35 -5.36 15.05
C ARG A 421 -3.88 -5.63 15.35
N LEU A 422 -3.63 -6.68 16.15
CA LEU A 422 -2.32 -7.15 16.57
C LEU A 422 -2.18 -8.65 16.27
N ILE A 423 -2.51 -9.07 15.05
CA ILE A 423 -2.55 -10.48 14.65
C ILE A 423 -1.12 -11.02 14.54
N ASP A 424 -0.81 -12.18 15.12
CA ASP A 424 0.51 -12.83 15.01
C ASP A 424 1.72 -11.94 15.42
N CYS A 425 1.56 -11.16 16.49
CA CYS A 425 2.59 -10.23 17.02
C CYS A 425 3.47 -10.85 18.13
N ARG A 426 3.31 -12.15 18.42
CA ARG A 426 3.97 -12.89 19.52
C ARG A 426 3.66 -12.35 20.92
N LEU A 427 2.44 -11.87 21.12
CA LEU A 427 1.98 -11.33 22.41
C LEU A 427 1.93 -12.39 23.50
N SER A 428 2.24 -12.00 24.74
CA SER A 428 2.12 -12.84 25.94
C SER A 428 1.04 -12.31 26.91
N GLN A 429 0.98 -12.86 28.14
CA GLN A 429 0.14 -12.31 29.20
C GLN A 429 0.47 -10.84 29.50
N ILE A 430 1.75 -10.45 29.45
CA ILE A 430 2.19 -9.08 29.77
C ILE A 430 1.55 -8.08 28.81
N SER A 431 1.59 -8.37 27.50
CA SER A 431 0.87 -7.58 26.49
C SER A 431 -0.62 -7.43 26.81
N CYS A 432 -1.29 -8.54 27.13
CA CYS A 432 -2.72 -8.52 27.38
C CYS A 432 -3.09 -7.74 28.64
N GLU A 433 -2.33 -7.89 29.72
CA GLU A 433 -2.52 -7.12 30.95
C GLU A 433 -2.34 -5.62 30.71
N ALA A 434 -1.24 -5.23 30.03
CA ALA A 434 -0.95 -3.84 29.71
C ALA A 434 -2.02 -3.23 28.79
N LEU A 435 -2.39 -3.93 27.71
CA LEU A 435 -3.42 -3.50 26.78
C LEU A 435 -4.77 -3.29 27.50
N VAL A 436 -5.19 -4.25 28.32
CA VAL A 436 -6.44 -4.15 29.08
C VAL A 436 -6.40 -3.01 30.10
N SER A 437 -5.27 -2.82 30.79
CA SER A 437 -5.09 -1.71 31.72
C SER A 437 -5.27 -0.36 31.02
N ALA A 438 -4.69 -0.21 29.82
CA ALA A 438 -4.83 0.98 29.01
C ALA A 438 -6.27 1.19 28.53
N LEU A 439 -6.92 0.14 28.00
CA LEU A 439 -8.30 0.20 27.52
C LEU A 439 -9.30 0.50 28.65
N LYS A 440 -9.04 0.09 29.89
CA LYS A 440 -9.89 0.45 31.04
C LYS A 440 -9.84 1.94 31.38
N LYS A 441 -8.74 2.64 31.07
CA LYS A 441 -8.62 4.09 31.28
C LYS A 441 -9.35 4.90 30.21
N ASN A 442 -9.48 4.36 29.00
CA ASN A 442 -10.24 4.97 27.90
C ASN A 442 -11.13 3.94 27.16
N PRO A 443 -12.22 3.47 27.80
CA PRO A 443 -13.00 2.32 27.33
C PRO A 443 -13.97 2.64 26.18
N SER A 444 -14.23 3.92 25.89
CA SER A 444 -15.40 4.34 25.12
C SER A 444 -15.27 4.27 23.60
N ASN A 445 -14.06 4.07 23.07
CA ASN A 445 -13.81 4.27 21.65
C ASN A 445 -13.53 2.96 20.88
N LEU A 446 -12.93 1.94 21.52
CA LEU A 446 -12.57 0.70 20.83
C LEU A 446 -13.79 -0.18 20.59
N THR A 447 -14.09 -0.45 19.31
CA THR A 447 -15.19 -1.30 18.85
C THR A 447 -14.72 -2.62 18.25
N GLU A 448 -13.50 -2.69 17.70
CA GLU A 448 -12.91 -3.91 17.14
C GLU A 448 -11.53 -4.18 17.72
N LEU A 449 -11.35 -5.41 18.22
CA LEU A 449 -10.08 -5.93 18.72
C LEU A 449 -9.80 -7.29 18.08
N ASP A 450 -8.69 -7.38 17.35
CA ASP A 450 -8.19 -8.63 16.78
C ASP A 450 -6.82 -8.98 17.34
N LEU A 451 -6.76 -10.04 18.14
CA LEU A 451 -5.53 -10.60 18.72
C LEU A 451 -5.22 -11.99 18.16
N SER A 452 -5.79 -12.34 17.01
CA SER A 452 -5.67 -13.67 16.42
C SER A 452 -4.22 -14.10 16.21
N ARG A 453 -3.97 -15.40 16.17
CA ARG A 453 -2.68 -16.06 15.93
C ARG A 453 -1.59 -15.75 16.96
N ASN A 454 -1.90 -15.11 18.07
CA ASN A 454 -0.98 -14.98 19.21
C ASN A 454 -0.98 -16.27 20.06
N LYS A 455 -0.26 -17.30 19.60
CA LYS A 455 -0.22 -18.62 20.25
C LYS A 455 0.44 -18.66 21.63
N ASN A 456 1.11 -17.58 22.02
CA ASN A 456 1.75 -17.44 23.32
C ASN A 456 0.85 -16.75 24.33
N LEU A 457 -0.42 -16.48 23.99
CA LEU A 457 -1.39 -15.94 24.91
C LEU A 457 -1.88 -17.06 25.85
N PRO A 458 -1.48 -17.08 27.13
CA PRO A 458 -2.00 -18.07 28.08
C PRO A 458 -3.44 -17.71 28.48
N ASP A 459 -4.13 -18.66 29.14
CA ASP A 459 -5.47 -18.43 29.69
C ASP A 459 -5.51 -17.20 30.61
N SER A 460 -4.43 -16.93 31.36
CA SER A 460 -4.31 -15.72 32.19
C SER A 460 -4.41 -14.42 31.39
N GLY A 461 -3.86 -14.36 30.16
CA GLY A 461 -4.03 -13.20 29.27
C GLY A 461 -5.50 -12.98 28.88
N VAL A 462 -6.23 -14.05 28.59
CA VAL A 462 -7.66 -14.01 28.27
C VAL A 462 -8.50 -13.61 29.49
N LEU A 463 -8.10 -14.02 30.71
CA LEU A 463 -8.76 -13.59 31.94
C LEU A 463 -8.70 -12.07 32.13
N HIS A 464 -7.59 -11.41 31.78
CA HIS A 464 -7.53 -9.95 31.79
C HIS A 464 -8.53 -9.34 30.81
N LEU A 465 -8.60 -9.85 29.56
CA LEU A 465 -9.58 -9.41 28.57
C LEU A 465 -11.03 -9.59 29.07
N CYS A 466 -11.32 -10.73 29.72
CA CYS A 466 -12.62 -10.99 30.32
C CYS A 466 -12.98 -9.96 31.40
N GLY A 467 -11.99 -9.46 32.16
CA GLY A 467 -12.18 -8.37 33.12
C GLY A 467 -12.49 -7.02 32.46
N PHE A 468 -12.05 -6.78 31.23
CA PHE A 468 -12.45 -5.59 30.45
C PHE A 468 -13.85 -5.75 29.86
N LEU A 469 -14.16 -6.92 29.27
CA LEU A 469 -15.48 -7.22 28.70
C LEU A 469 -16.60 -7.10 29.75
N GLN A 470 -16.33 -7.45 31.00
CA GLN A 470 -17.28 -7.28 32.12
C GLN A 470 -17.58 -5.82 32.48
N SER A 471 -16.74 -4.87 32.05
CA SER A 471 -16.94 -3.45 32.35
C SER A 471 -18.15 -2.91 31.57
N PRO A 472 -19.10 -2.21 32.22
CA PRO A 472 -20.25 -1.62 31.52
C PRO A 472 -19.83 -0.58 30.47
N ASP A 473 -18.64 0.01 30.63
CA ASP A 473 -18.11 1.00 29.69
C ASP A 473 -17.48 0.37 28.44
N CYS A 474 -17.28 -0.95 28.42
CA CYS A 474 -16.68 -1.66 27.28
C CYS A 474 -17.63 -1.61 26.08
N ARG A 475 -17.22 -0.95 25.00
CA ARG A 475 -18.02 -0.81 23.77
C ARG A 475 -17.63 -1.77 22.64
N LEU A 476 -16.88 -2.81 22.97
CA LEU A 476 -16.37 -3.75 21.99
C LEU A 476 -17.53 -4.47 21.29
N GLN A 477 -17.57 -4.38 19.96
CA GLN A 477 -18.55 -5.00 19.09
C GLN A 477 -17.98 -6.26 18.43
N THR A 478 -16.69 -6.23 18.10
CA THR A 478 -16.00 -7.31 17.42
C THR A 478 -14.79 -7.76 18.22
N LEU A 479 -14.78 -9.05 18.57
CA LEU A 479 -13.63 -9.70 19.21
C LEU A 479 -13.20 -10.91 18.40
N ARG A 480 -11.93 -10.92 17.97
CA ARG A 480 -11.33 -12.05 17.27
C ARG A 480 -10.12 -12.60 18.03
N LEU A 481 -10.22 -13.88 18.39
CA LEU A 481 -9.20 -14.65 19.12
C LEU A 481 -8.88 -15.95 18.38
N LYS A 482 -8.85 -15.90 17.05
CA LYS A 482 -8.62 -17.09 16.22
C LYS A 482 -7.23 -17.63 16.45
N TYR A 483 -7.09 -18.94 16.64
CA TYR A 483 -5.78 -19.59 16.79
C TYR A 483 -4.90 -19.03 17.95
N CYS A 484 -5.54 -18.67 19.07
CA CYS A 484 -4.88 -18.20 20.29
C CYS A 484 -4.61 -19.30 21.32
N ARG A 485 -4.89 -20.57 21.00
CA ARG A 485 -4.77 -21.75 21.89
C ARG A 485 -5.68 -21.68 23.13
N LEU A 486 -6.87 -21.09 22.99
CA LEU A 486 -7.85 -20.99 24.07
C LEU A 486 -8.20 -22.37 24.64
N SER A 487 -8.23 -22.49 25.97
CA SER A 487 -8.67 -23.69 26.69
C SER A 487 -10.09 -23.54 27.25
N GLU A 488 -10.60 -24.59 27.91
CA GLU A 488 -11.84 -24.54 28.67
C GLU A 488 -11.87 -23.41 29.71
N ILE A 489 -10.74 -23.10 30.36
CA ILE A 489 -10.65 -22.03 31.36
C ILE A 489 -10.94 -20.68 30.71
N SER A 490 -10.30 -20.41 29.55
CA SER A 490 -10.52 -19.20 28.77
C SER A 490 -11.98 -19.05 28.33
N CYS A 491 -12.58 -20.11 27.81
CA CYS A 491 -13.96 -20.07 27.32
C CYS A 491 -14.99 -19.94 28.43
N LYS A 492 -14.77 -20.59 29.58
CA LYS A 492 -15.59 -20.41 30.78
C LYS A 492 -15.58 -18.96 31.26
N ALA A 493 -14.40 -18.36 31.33
CA ALA A 493 -14.25 -16.97 31.72
C ALA A 493 -14.90 -16.02 30.70
N LEU A 494 -14.73 -16.28 29.41
CA LEU A 494 -15.32 -15.51 28.33
C LEU A 494 -16.85 -15.57 28.37
N GLY A 495 -17.43 -16.76 28.46
CA GLY A 495 -18.88 -16.93 28.59
C GLY A 495 -19.43 -16.22 29.84
N SER A 496 -18.73 -16.31 30.97
CA SER A 496 -19.10 -15.60 32.20
C SER A 496 -19.02 -14.07 32.05
N ALA A 497 -18.01 -13.56 31.34
CA ALA A 497 -17.83 -12.14 31.11
C ALA A 497 -18.91 -11.58 30.19
N LEU A 498 -19.18 -12.26 29.07
CA LEU A 498 -20.20 -11.87 28.11
C LEU A 498 -21.61 -11.96 28.69
N LYS A 499 -21.88 -12.92 29.59
CA LYS A 499 -23.16 -12.98 30.30
C LYS A 499 -23.38 -11.79 31.24
N LYS A 500 -22.33 -11.22 31.84
CA LYS A 500 -22.42 -10.04 32.71
C LYS A 500 -22.59 -8.72 31.94
N ASN A 501 -22.01 -8.62 30.74
CA ASN A 501 -22.14 -7.45 29.87
C ASN A 501 -22.47 -7.86 28.42
N PRO A 502 -23.70 -8.33 28.16
CA PRO A 502 -24.07 -8.97 26.89
C PRO A 502 -24.39 -7.98 25.75
N SER A 503 -24.47 -6.67 26.04
CA SER A 503 -25.20 -5.73 25.18
C SER A 503 -24.43 -5.19 23.97
N ASN A 504 -23.11 -5.32 23.93
CA ASN A 504 -22.28 -4.61 22.94
C ASN A 504 -21.65 -5.51 21.89
N LEU A 505 -21.34 -6.78 22.23
CA LEU A 505 -20.66 -7.69 21.31
C LEU A 505 -21.62 -8.24 20.24
N THR A 506 -21.31 -7.98 18.97
CA THR A 506 -22.07 -8.43 17.80
C THR A 506 -21.33 -9.49 16.99
N GLU A 507 -20.00 -9.52 17.02
CA GLU A 507 -19.18 -10.53 16.35
C GLU A 507 -18.15 -11.15 17.30
N LEU A 508 -18.14 -12.49 17.33
CA LEU A 508 -17.17 -13.27 18.07
C LEU A 508 -16.56 -14.36 17.17
N ASP A 509 -15.25 -14.29 16.95
CA ASP A 509 -14.51 -15.33 16.24
C ASP A 509 -13.50 -16.01 17.16
N LEU A 510 -13.79 -17.28 17.49
CA LEU A 510 -12.92 -18.16 18.28
C LEU A 510 -12.36 -19.32 17.46
N SER A 511 -12.40 -19.22 16.13
CA SER A 511 -12.00 -20.29 15.23
C SER A 511 -10.56 -20.76 15.48
N TRP A 512 -10.25 -21.99 15.10
CA TRP A 512 -8.94 -22.64 15.15
C TRP A 512 -8.40 -22.79 16.58
N ASN A 513 -9.27 -22.84 17.59
CA ASN A 513 -8.93 -23.14 18.97
C ASN A 513 -9.32 -24.59 19.35
N LYS A 514 -8.57 -25.55 18.82
CA LYS A 514 -8.80 -27.01 19.01
C LYS A 514 -8.84 -27.52 20.46
N ASN A 515 -8.36 -26.73 21.42
CA ASN A 515 -8.33 -27.11 22.83
C ASN A 515 -9.64 -26.79 23.55
N MET A 516 -10.60 -26.13 22.89
CA MET A 516 -11.91 -25.83 23.45
C MET A 516 -12.70 -27.11 23.71
N LYS A 517 -12.95 -27.94 22.69
CA LYS A 517 -13.85 -29.10 22.79
C LYS A 517 -15.26 -28.70 23.29
N ASP A 518 -16.11 -29.68 23.56
CA ASP A 518 -17.52 -29.43 23.93
C ASP A 518 -17.68 -28.73 25.28
N SER A 519 -16.94 -29.13 26.32
CA SER A 519 -17.07 -28.58 27.68
C SER A 519 -16.85 -27.07 27.73
N ALA A 520 -15.87 -26.57 26.97
CA ALA A 520 -15.58 -25.14 26.85
C ALA A 520 -16.72 -24.37 26.16
N PHE A 521 -17.37 -24.98 25.18
CA PHE A 521 -18.41 -24.33 24.39
C PHE A 521 -19.74 -24.22 25.14
N LEU A 522 -20.07 -25.18 26.02
CA LEU A 522 -21.28 -25.11 26.86
C LEU A 522 -21.39 -23.81 27.66
N HIS A 523 -20.25 -23.25 28.10
CA HIS A 523 -20.23 -21.96 28.79
C HIS A 523 -20.59 -20.77 27.89
N LEU A 524 -20.30 -20.84 26.59
CA LEU A 524 -20.72 -19.83 25.61
C LEU A 524 -22.21 -19.96 25.28
N CYS A 525 -22.78 -21.17 25.27
CA CYS A 525 -24.22 -21.37 25.12
C CYS A 525 -25.02 -20.64 26.22
N GLY A 526 -24.54 -20.66 27.47
CA GLY A 526 -25.17 -19.92 28.57
C GLY A 526 -25.14 -18.38 28.41
N PHE A 527 -24.28 -17.83 27.55
CA PHE A 527 -24.34 -16.43 27.12
C PHE A 527 -25.36 -16.24 26.00
N LEU A 528 -25.42 -17.15 25.02
CA LEU A 528 -26.40 -17.10 23.93
C LEU A 528 -27.86 -17.21 24.44
N GLU A 529 -28.08 -17.93 25.54
CA GLU A 529 -29.38 -18.01 26.23
C GLU A 529 -29.80 -16.70 26.90
N SER A 530 -28.88 -15.76 27.13
CA SER A 530 -29.18 -14.49 27.80
C SER A 530 -30.11 -13.65 26.92
N PRO A 531 -31.22 -13.10 27.45
CA PRO A 531 -32.17 -12.28 26.67
C PRO A 531 -31.53 -10.98 26.14
N ASP A 532 -30.45 -10.52 26.78
CA ASP A 532 -29.73 -9.30 26.41
C ASP A 532 -28.57 -9.55 25.43
N CYS A 533 -28.33 -10.82 25.05
CA CYS A 533 -27.30 -11.17 24.07
C CYS A 533 -27.60 -10.48 22.74
N ARG A 534 -26.61 -9.79 22.14
CA ARG A 534 -26.78 -9.15 20.82
C ARG A 534 -25.88 -9.75 19.73
N LEU A 535 -25.31 -10.92 20.00
CA LEU A 535 -24.39 -11.56 19.09
C LEU A 535 -25.09 -11.92 17.77
N GLN A 536 -24.56 -11.39 16.67
CA GLN A 536 -25.06 -11.61 15.30
C GLN A 536 -24.20 -12.64 14.57
N THR A 537 -22.89 -12.62 14.80
CA THR A 537 -21.93 -13.49 14.11
C THR A 537 -21.13 -14.28 15.12
N LEU A 538 -21.18 -15.61 15.01
CA LEU A 538 -20.37 -16.54 15.78
C LEU A 538 -19.59 -17.47 14.85
N ARG A 539 -18.26 -17.42 14.93
CA ARG A 539 -17.36 -18.28 14.15
C ARG A 539 -16.56 -19.19 15.07
N LEU A 540 -16.67 -20.49 14.84
CA LEU A 540 -16.06 -21.58 15.60
C LEU A 540 -15.46 -22.63 14.68
N ILE A 541 -14.82 -22.20 13.57
CA ILE A 541 -14.25 -23.11 12.58
C ILE A 541 -13.10 -23.90 13.24
N PHE A 542 -13.04 -25.22 13.12
CA PHE A 542 -11.93 -26.03 13.66
C PHE A 542 -11.70 -25.83 15.18
N CYS A 543 -12.77 -25.97 15.97
CA CYS A 543 -12.77 -25.89 17.44
C CYS A 543 -12.92 -27.26 18.13
N SER A 544 -12.98 -28.35 17.35
CA SER A 544 -13.19 -29.71 17.83
C SER A 544 -14.53 -29.91 18.56
N LEU A 545 -15.60 -29.31 18.02
CA LEU A 545 -16.97 -29.44 18.52
C LEU A 545 -17.63 -30.73 18.00
N SER A 546 -18.44 -31.37 18.83
CA SER A 546 -19.21 -32.57 18.47
C SER A 546 -20.72 -32.31 18.40
N GLU A 547 -21.50 -33.37 18.19
CA GLU A 547 -22.97 -33.38 18.32
C GLU A 547 -23.44 -32.75 19.64
N THR A 548 -22.74 -33.01 20.75
CA THR A 548 -23.09 -32.44 22.07
C THR A 548 -23.07 -30.91 22.06
N SER A 549 -22.10 -30.30 21.38
CA SER A 549 -22.05 -28.85 21.19
C SER A 549 -23.20 -28.35 20.33
N CYS A 550 -23.55 -29.09 19.27
CA CYS A 550 -24.66 -28.72 18.40
C CYS A 550 -26.01 -28.76 19.14
N ASP A 551 -26.27 -29.81 19.93
CA ASP A 551 -27.48 -29.92 20.75
C ASP A 551 -27.60 -28.75 21.76
N ALA A 552 -26.50 -28.42 22.43
CA ALA A 552 -26.47 -27.29 23.37
C ALA A 552 -26.74 -25.95 22.66
N LEU A 553 -26.18 -25.78 21.45
CA LEU A 553 -26.43 -24.58 20.64
C LEU A 553 -27.88 -24.48 20.18
N VAL A 554 -28.48 -25.59 19.75
CA VAL A 554 -29.91 -25.65 19.40
C VAL A 554 -30.76 -25.26 20.60
N SER A 555 -30.47 -25.78 21.79
CA SER A 555 -31.17 -25.43 23.03
C SER A 555 -31.06 -23.93 23.33
N ALA A 556 -29.85 -23.37 23.23
CA ALA A 556 -29.61 -21.94 23.46
C ALA A 556 -30.36 -21.04 22.47
N LEU A 557 -30.34 -21.40 21.17
CA LEU A 557 -31.02 -20.64 20.13
C LEU A 557 -32.55 -20.80 20.18
N LYS A 558 -33.08 -21.92 20.67
CA LYS A 558 -34.52 -22.06 20.96
C LYS A 558 -34.95 -21.18 22.13
N SER A 559 -34.10 -21.04 23.15
CA SER A 559 -34.35 -20.21 24.34
C SER A 559 -34.32 -18.71 24.01
N ASN A 560 -33.36 -18.27 23.18
CA ASN A 560 -33.30 -16.90 22.67
C ASN A 560 -33.08 -16.87 21.13
N PRO A 561 -34.17 -16.89 20.33
CA PRO A 561 -34.07 -17.04 18.87
C PRO A 561 -33.69 -15.76 18.11
N SER A 562 -33.47 -14.64 18.81
CA SER A 562 -33.71 -13.32 18.22
C SER A 562 -32.48 -12.51 17.78
N HIS A 563 -31.26 -13.07 17.81
CA HIS A 563 -30.04 -12.26 17.58
C HIS A 563 -29.03 -12.83 16.56
N LEU A 564 -28.77 -14.14 16.56
CA LEU A 564 -27.72 -14.72 15.72
C LEU A 564 -28.16 -14.80 14.25
N THR A 565 -27.37 -14.21 13.35
CA THR A 565 -27.61 -14.17 11.90
C THR A 565 -26.61 -15.01 11.10
N GLU A 566 -25.38 -15.15 11.59
CA GLU A 566 -24.34 -15.97 10.98
C GLU A 566 -23.68 -16.90 12.00
N LEU A 567 -23.62 -18.19 11.65
CA LEU A 567 -22.97 -19.24 12.42
C LEU A 567 -22.06 -20.06 11.50
N ASP A 568 -20.78 -20.13 11.85
CA ASP A 568 -19.77 -20.92 11.12
C ASP A 568 -19.12 -21.97 12.01
N LEU A 569 -19.46 -23.23 11.77
CA LEU A 569 -19.01 -24.44 12.46
C LEU A 569 -18.17 -25.35 11.55
N ARG A 570 -17.69 -24.88 10.39
CA ARG A 570 -16.89 -25.70 9.47
C ARG A 570 -15.69 -26.34 10.18
N GLU A 571 -15.22 -27.47 9.65
CA GLU A 571 -14.00 -28.14 10.13
C GLU A 571 -14.07 -28.67 11.59
N ASN A 572 -15.26 -28.91 12.15
CA ASN A 572 -15.42 -29.49 13.49
C ASN A 572 -15.63 -31.02 13.51
N SER A 573 -15.44 -31.73 12.39
CA SER A 573 -15.73 -33.18 12.28
C SER A 573 -17.21 -33.56 12.49
N LEU A 574 -18.12 -32.60 12.39
CA LEU A 574 -19.58 -32.80 12.47
C LEU A 574 -20.10 -33.56 11.25
N GLN A 575 -20.98 -34.54 11.48
CA GLN A 575 -21.77 -35.22 10.46
C GLN A 575 -23.04 -34.43 10.14
N PHE A 576 -23.72 -34.81 9.05
CA PHE A 576 -24.99 -34.20 8.67
C PHE A 576 -26.07 -34.34 9.76
N SER A 577 -26.16 -35.52 10.40
CA SER A 577 -27.09 -35.79 11.51
C SER A 577 -26.91 -34.81 12.67
N ASP A 578 -25.66 -34.47 12.98
CA ASP A 578 -25.30 -33.68 14.16
C ASP A 578 -25.77 -32.22 14.04
N VAL A 579 -26.00 -31.75 12.81
CA VAL A 579 -26.42 -30.37 12.51
C VAL A 579 -27.84 -30.29 11.95
N GLU A 580 -28.56 -31.41 11.86
CA GLU A 580 -29.94 -31.48 11.35
C GLU A 580 -30.87 -30.56 12.16
N GLN A 581 -30.78 -30.62 13.49
CA GLN A 581 -31.58 -29.76 14.37
C GLN A 581 -31.24 -28.26 14.24
N LEU A 582 -30.00 -27.93 13.89
CA LEU A 582 -29.61 -26.53 13.60
C LEU A 582 -30.20 -26.07 12.27
N GLN A 583 -30.31 -26.96 11.28
CA GLN A 583 -30.96 -26.66 10.00
C GLN A 583 -32.46 -26.44 10.18
N ASP A 584 -33.14 -27.31 10.93
CA ASP A 584 -34.55 -27.13 11.27
C ASP A 584 -34.80 -25.78 11.96
N LEU A 585 -33.85 -25.35 12.79
CA LEU A 585 -33.92 -24.05 13.45
C LEU A 585 -33.73 -22.88 12.46
N VAL A 586 -32.90 -23.00 11.42
CA VAL A 586 -32.78 -22.00 10.33
C VAL A 586 -34.10 -21.88 9.55
N GLU A 587 -34.80 -22.99 9.34
CA GLU A 587 -36.09 -23.01 8.63
C GLU A 587 -37.28 -22.52 9.49
N SER A 588 -37.08 -22.38 10.80
CA SER A 588 -38.12 -21.92 11.72
C SER A 588 -38.46 -20.44 11.49
N PRO A 589 -39.76 -20.07 11.43
CA PRO A 589 -40.19 -18.69 11.20
C PRO A 589 -39.74 -17.71 12.31
N ASN A 590 -39.33 -18.22 13.46
CA ASN A 590 -38.87 -17.41 14.60
C ASN A 590 -37.35 -17.20 14.62
N SER A 591 -36.60 -17.85 13.74
CA SER A 591 -35.14 -17.77 13.69
C SER A 591 -34.66 -16.58 12.85
N LYS A 592 -33.66 -15.86 13.35
CA LYS A 592 -32.92 -14.85 12.56
C LYS A 592 -31.66 -15.41 11.88
N LEU A 593 -31.35 -16.68 12.08
CA LEU A 593 -30.14 -17.30 11.54
C LEU A 593 -30.26 -17.42 10.02
N GLN A 594 -29.55 -16.57 9.28
CA GLN A 594 -29.60 -16.51 7.82
C GLN A 594 -28.51 -17.37 7.17
N THR A 595 -27.35 -17.44 7.81
CA THR A 595 -26.19 -18.16 7.28
C THR A 595 -25.72 -19.19 8.29
N LEU A 596 -25.82 -20.47 7.93
CA LEU A 596 -25.22 -21.59 8.65
C LEU A 596 -24.19 -22.28 7.75
N ARG A 597 -22.94 -22.37 8.21
CA ARG A 597 -21.86 -23.11 7.53
C ARG A 597 -21.36 -24.19 8.48
N SER A 598 -21.42 -25.47 8.13
CA SER A 598 -21.03 -26.54 9.07
C SER A 598 -20.33 -27.74 8.42
N VAL A 599 -20.80 -28.20 7.26
CA VAL A 599 -20.21 -29.34 6.52
C VAL A 599 -19.77 -28.88 5.12
N GLU A 600 -18.58 -29.29 4.66
CA GLU A 600 -18.07 -28.94 3.31
C GLU A 600 -19.04 -29.42 2.23
N GLY A 601 -19.50 -28.49 1.38
CA GLY A 601 -20.54 -28.70 0.37
C GLY A 601 -21.81 -27.88 0.59
N TRP A 602 -21.97 -27.27 1.76
CA TRP A 602 -23.07 -26.34 2.04
C TRP A 602 -22.62 -24.88 1.93
N SER A 603 -22.84 -24.31 0.74
CA SER A 603 -22.93 -22.87 0.53
C SER A 603 -24.13 -22.60 -0.39
N GLN A 604 -25.34 -22.78 0.12
CA GLN A 604 -26.55 -22.25 -0.52
C GLN A 604 -27.02 -21.00 0.22
N SER A 605 -26.34 -19.89 -0.05
CA SER A 605 -26.99 -18.60 -0.01
C SER A 605 -27.69 -18.39 -1.35
N SER A 606 -29.02 -18.19 -1.30
CA SER A 606 -29.95 -17.78 -2.38
C SER A 606 -30.80 -18.89 -3.03
N CYS A 607 -31.99 -19.16 -2.48
CA CYS A 607 -33.17 -19.51 -3.31
C CYS A 607 -34.54 -19.39 -2.59
N PHE A 608 -34.60 -19.17 -1.28
CA PHE A 608 -35.89 -19.07 -0.57
C PHE A 608 -36.29 -17.62 -0.26
N GLN A 609 -36.70 -16.89 -1.30
CA GLN A 609 -37.55 -15.69 -1.16
C GLN A 609 -38.76 -15.69 -2.10
N MET A 610 -39.11 -16.83 -2.72
CA MET A 610 -40.38 -16.96 -3.41
C MET A 610 -41.20 -18.07 -2.75
N PHE A 611 -42.46 -17.73 -2.47
CA PHE A 611 -43.55 -18.61 -2.02
C PHE A 611 -43.73 -18.75 -0.50
N GLY A 612 -44.67 -17.92 -0.01
CA GLY A 612 -45.32 -18.09 1.28
C GLY A 612 -46.19 -19.37 1.36
N PRO A 613 -46.89 -19.58 2.49
CA PRO A 613 -47.19 -20.92 2.97
C PRO A 613 -48.47 -21.49 2.35
N LYS A 614 -48.43 -22.74 1.88
CA LYS A 614 -49.48 -23.77 2.06
C LYS A 614 -49.09 -25.12 1.43
N VAL A 615 -48.93 -26.09 2.32
CA VAL A 615 -49.26 -27.54 2.23
C VAL A 615 -48.78 -28.35 0.99
N SER A 616 -48.00 -29.41 1.32
CA SER A 616 -47.68 -30.60 0.49
C SER A 616 -46.67 -30.43 -0.65
N MET A 617 -45.39 -30.20 -0.29
CA MET A 617 -44.23 -30.34 -1.20
C MET A 617 -43.35 -31.56 -0.90
N ARG A 618 -43.54 -32.29 0.22
CA ARG A 618 -42.61 -33.36 0.64
C ARG A 618 -42.59 -34.56 -0.33
N ALA A 619 -43.75 -34.94 -0.88
CA ALA A 619 -43.87 -36.08 -1.81
C ALA A 619 -43.41 -35.77 -3.25
N LYS A 620 -43.55 -34.52 -3.72
CA LYS A 620 -43.09 -34.09 -5.05
C LYS A 620 -41.59 -33.75 -5.06
N MET A 621 -41.01 -33.30 -3.94
CA MET A 621 -39.60 -32.91 -3.88
C MET A 621 -38.66 -34.13 -3.80
N GLN A 622 -39.07 -35.24 -3.16
CA GLN A 622 -38.30 -36.49 -3.16
C GLN A 622 -38.22 -37.15 -4.56
N SER A 623 -39.27 -37.04 -5.38
CA SER A 623 -39.21 -37.57 -6.76
C SER A 623 -38.35 -36.68 -7.67
N PHE A 624 -38.33 -35.36 -7.42
CA PHE A 624 -37.51 -34.41 -8.20
C PHE A 624 -36.02 -34.48 -7.86
N LEU A 625 -35.67 -34.63 -6.57
CA LEU A 625 -34.29 -34.78 -6.11
C LEU A 625 -33.67 -36.12 -6.58
N SER A 626 -34.43 -37.20 -6.55
CA SER A 626 -33.96 -38.51 -7.05
C SER A 626 -33.75 -38.52 -8.56
N GLU A 627 -34.62 -37.87 -9.33
CA GLU A 627 -34.49 -37.74 -10.79
C GLU A 627 -33.36 -36.77 -11.18
N ALA A 628 -33.14 -35.68 -10.43
CA ALA A 628 -32.02 -34.75 -10.66
C ALA A 628 -30.65 -35.41 -10.37
N LEU A 629 -30.54 -36.15 -9.26
CA LEU A 629 -29.35 -36.96 -8.95
C LEU A 629 -29.12 -38.05 -10.00
N ARG A 630 -30.19 -38.71 -10.46
CA ARG A 630 -30.12 -39.71 -11.54
C ARG A 630 -29.66 -39.10 -12.86
N ARG A 631 -30.18 -37.93 -13.25
CA ARG A 631 -29.77 -37.20 -14.47
C ARG A 631 -28.34 -36.70 -14.41
N MET A 632 -27.90 -36.18 -13.26
CA MET A 632 -26.53 -35.70 -13.05
C MET A 632 -25.52 -36.86 -13.10
N MET A 633 -25.85 -38.00 -12.49
CA MET A 633 -25.03 -39.23 -12.55
C MET A 633 -25.03 -39.87 -13.95
N THR A 634 -26.16 -39.81 -14.66
CA THR A 634 -26.25 -40.29 -16.05
C THR A 634 -25.39 -39.40 -16.95
N GLY A 635 -25.45 -38.07 -16.77
CA GLY A 635 -24.61 -37.09 -17.45
C GLY A 635 -23.12 -37.36 -17.23
N PHE A 636 -22.69 -37.50 -15.98
CA PHE A 636 -21.31 -37.85 -15.62
C PHE A 636 -20.85 -39.16 -16.29
N ARG A 637 -21.68 -40.21 -16.24
CA ARG A 637 -21.38 -41.50 -16.87
C ARG A 637 -21.28 -41.38 -18.40
N THR A 638 -22.20 -40.67 -19.05
CA THR A 638 -22.19 -40.48 -20.51
C THR A 638 -20.96 -39.71 -20.97
N THR A 639 -20.62 -38.61 -20.30
CA THR A 639 -19.46 -37.77 -20.64
C THR A 639 -18.16 -38.56 -20.53
N VAL A 640 -17.98 -39.35 -19.46
CA VAL A 640 -16.78 -40.15 -19.28
C VAL A 640 -16.72 -41.33 -20.25
N SER A 641 -17.86 -41.98 -20.57
CA SER A 641 -17.90 -43.14 -21.46
C SER A 641 -17.60 -42.82 -22.94
N GLN A 642 -17.87 -41.58 -23.37
CA GLN A 642 -17.67 -41.14 -24.75
C GLN A 642 -16.27 -40.59 -25.02
N SER A 643 -15.50 -40.29 -23.97
CA SER A 643 -14.13 -39.75 -24.10
C SER A 643 -13.10 -40.88 -24.14
N GLU A 644 -12.08 -40.75 -25.00
CA GLU A 644 -10.92 -41.63 -24.98
C GLU A 644 -9.92 -41.27 -23.87
N GLN A 645 -9.95 -40.02 -23.39
CA GLN A 645 -9.07 -39.54 -22.33
C GLN A 645 -9.84 -38.67 -21.34
N GLN A 646 -9.82 -39.04 -20.07
CA GLN A 646 -10.48 -38.28 -19.02
C GLN A 646 -9.48 -37.89 -17.90
N LYS A 647 -9.46 -36.59 -17.57
CA LYS A 647 -8.67 -36.05 -16.45
C LYS A 647 -9.62 -35.61 -15.34
N LEU A 648 -9.59 -36.32 -14.22
CA LEU A 648 -10.39 -36.05 -13.02
C LEU A 648 -9.46 -35.77 -11.84
N ARG A 649 -8.53 -34.82 -12.01
CA ARG A 649 -7.57 -34.46 -10.96
C ARG A 649 -8.22 -33.53 -9.94
N GLU A 650 -7.97 -33.76 -8.65
CA GLU A 650 -8.48 -32.92 -7.55
C GLU A 650 -10.02 -32.74 -7.55
N CYS A 651 -10.75 -33.73 -8.06
CA CYS A 651 -12.21 -33.67 -8.23
C CYS A 651 -13.00 -34.16 -7.01
N ASN A 652 -12.32 -34.48 -5.89
CA ASN A 652 -12.88 -35.01 -4.65
C ASN A 652 -13.89 -36.16 -4.86
N LEU A 653 -13.44 -37.21 -5.53
CA LEU A 653 -14.30 -38.32 -5.97
C LEU A 653 -14.93 -39.09 -4.79
N SER A 654 -16.25 -39.05 -4.72
CA SER A 654 -17.03 -39.82 -3.75
C SER A 654 -17.06 -41.32 -4.07
N GLN A 655 -17.46 -42.17 -3.11
CA GLN A 655 -17.69 -43.59 -3.34
C GLN A 655 -18.68 -43.86 -4.50
N ARG A 656 -19.70 -43.01 -4.67
CA ARG A 656 -20.68 -43.12 -5.77
C ARG A 656 -20.06 -42.76 -7.13
N SER A 657 -19.17 -41.76 -7.16
CA SER A 657 -18.40 -41.40 -8.36
C SER A 657 -17.46 -42.54 -8.76
N CYS A 658 -16.81 -43.19 -7.78
CA CYS A 658 -15.97 -44.39 -8.00
C CYS A 658 -16.79 -45.58 -8.52
N ALA A 659 -18.02 -45.79 -8.03
CA ALA A 659 -18.92 -46.83 -8.55
C ALA A 659 -19.35 -46.53 -10.00
N ALA A 660 -19.62 -45.26 -10.34
CA ALA A 660 -19.96 -44.87 -11.71
C ALA A 660 -18.77 -45.03 -12.66
N LEU A 661 -17.56 -44.64 -12.25
CA LEU A 661 -16.33 -44.85 -13.01
C LEU A 661 -16.04 -46.34 -13.20
N SER A 662 -16.21 -47.15 -12.16
CA SER A 662 -16.11 -48.61 -12.24
C SER A 662 -17.08 -49.18 -13.28
N SER A 663 -18.32 -48.71 -13.27
CA SER A 663 -19.34 -49.09 -14.26
C SER A 663 -19.04 -48.62 -15.70
N VAL A 664 -18.27 -47.54 -15.88
CA VAL A 664 -17.76 -47.13 -17.20
C VAL A 664 -16.60 -48.02 -17.62
N LEU A 665 -15.67 -48.33 -16.71
CA LEU A 665 -14.54 -49.21 -16.98
C LEU A 665 -14.98 -50.64 -17.33
N SER A 666 -16.06 -51.13 -16.72
CA SER A 666 -16.62 -52.45 -17.03
C SER A 666 -17.58 -52.47 -18.23
N SER A 667 -17.72 -51.37 -18.98
CA SER A 667 -18.69 -51.28 -20.07
C SER A 667 -18.07 -51.53 -21.44
N GLN A 668 -18.64 -52.46 -22.21
CA GLN A 668 -18.24 -52.74 -23.61
C GLN A 668 -18.31 -51.52 -24.53
N SER A 669 -19.21 -50.58 -24.26
CA SER A 669 -19.38 -49.35 -25.03
C SER A 669 -18.40 -48.23 -24.63
N SER A 670 -17.61 -48.42 -23.57
CA SER A 670 -16.62 -47.43 -23.15
C SER A 670 -15.52 -47.26 -24.21
N ARG A 671 -15.14 -46.00 -24.44
CA ARG A 671 -14.00 -45.62 -25.29
C ARG A 671 -12.77 -45.20 -24.48
N LEU A 672 -12.87 -45.21 -23.16
CA LEU A 672 -11.88 -44.62 -22.25
C LEU A 672 -10.58 -45.43 -22.23
N LYS A 673 -9.50 -44.83 -22.76
CA LYS A 673 -8.14 -45.40 -22.83
C LYS A 673 -7.20 -44.80 -21.80
N VAL A 674 -7.36 -43.51 -21.48
CA VAL A 674 -6.52 -42.83 -20.48
C VAL A 674 -7.39 -42.20 -19.40
N LEU A 675 -7.11 -42.52 -18.14
CA LEU A 675 -7.78 -41.95 -16.98
C LEU A 675 -6.75 -41.39 -16.01
N ASP A 676 -6.86 -40.10 -15.69
CA ASP A 676 -6.01 -39.45 -14.69
C ASP A 676 -6.83 -39.09 -13.45
N LEU A 677 -6.57 -39.81 -12.36
CA LEU A 677 -7.20 -39.65 -11.04
C LEU A 677 -6.25 -39.00 -10.03
N SER A 678 -5.16 -38.38 -10.48
CA SER A 678 -4.15 -37.84 -9.58
C SER A 678 -4.73 -36.79 -8.62
N PHE A 679 -4.23 -36.80 -7.39
CA PHE A 679 -4.60 -35.89 -6.30
C PHE A 679 -6.06 -36.02 -5.83
N ASN A 680 -6.65 -37.22 -5.93
CA ASN A 680 -7.89 -37.55 -5.24
C ASN A 680 -7.60 -38.45 -4.02
N ASN A 681 -8.43 -38.33 -2.98
CA ASN A 681 -8.39 -39.22 -1.83
C ASN A 681 -9.49 -40.30 -1.95
N LEU A 682 -9.17 -41.39 -2.65
CA LEU A 682 -10.17 -42.39 -3.04
C LEU A 682 -10.68 -43.26 -1.88
N GLN A 683 -9.96 -43.31 -0.74
CA GLN A 683 -10.22 -44.21 0.38
C GLN A 683 -10.25 -45.70 -0.03
N ASP A 684 -10.19 -46.63 0.92
CA ASP A 684 -10.13 -48.08 0.59
C ASP A 684 -11.39 -48.55 -0.15
N SER A 685 -12.55 -47.97 0.18
CA SER A 685 -13.82 -48.28 -0.47
C SER A 685 -13.88 -47.82 -1.93
N GLY A 686 -13.36 -46.64 -2.26
CA GLY A 686 -13.30 -46.15 -3.64
C GLY A 686 -12.27 -46.90 -4.48
N VAL A 687 -11.12 -47.25 -3.89
CA VAL A 687 -10.11 -48.10 -4.54
C VAL A 687 -10.70 -49.48 -4.87
N LYS A 688 -11.40 -50.11 -3.92
CA LYS A 688 -12.03 -51.43 -4.15
C LYS A 688 -13.05 -51.41 -5.29
N LEU A 689 -13.86 -50.36 -5.38
CA LEU A 689 -14.84 -50.19 -6.45
C LEU A 689 -14.17 -50.01 -7.81
N LEU A 690 -13.13 -49.18 -7.91
CA LEU A 690 -12.40 -48.96 -9.14
C LEU A 690 -11.62 -50.22 -9.58
N SER A 691 -11.06 -50.98 -8.64
CA SER A 691 -10.40 -52.27 -8.93
C SER A 691 -11.35 -53.25 -9.60
N ALA A 692 -12.57 -53.40 -9.09
CA ALA A 692 -13.60 -54.25 -9.72
C ALA A 692 -13.92 -53.79 -11.16
N GLY A 693 -13.83 -52.49 -11.43
CA GLY A 693 -14.02 -51.92 -12.77
C GLY A 693 -12.89 -52.29 -13.73
N LEU A 694 -11.65 -52.22 -13.24
CA LEU A 694 -10.42 -52.52 -13.98
C LEU A 694 -10.22 -54.02 -14.27
N GLU A 695 -10.72 -54.87 -13.37
CA GLU A 695 -10.70 -56.33 -13.49
C GLU A 695 -11.67 -56.87 -14.54
N SER A 696 -12.60 -56.04 -15.03
CA SER A 696 -13.54 -56.45 -16.07
C SER A 696 -12.81 -56.82 -17.38
N PRO A 697 -13.22 -57.92 -18.05
CA PRO A 697 -12.70 -58.28 -19.37
C PRO A 697 -13.01 -57.20 -20.43
N ASP A 698 -14.05 -56.41 -20.23
CA ASP A 698 -14.48 -55.35 -21.14
C ASP A 698 -13.73 -54.01 -20.94
N CYS A 699 -12.82 -53.94 -19.96
CA CYS A 699 -12.07 -52.72 -19.66
C CYS A 699 -10.97 -52.46 -20.71
N LYS A 700 -11.16 -51.38 -21.48
CA LYS A 700 -10.26 -50.88 -22.55
C LYS A 700 -9.24 -49.83 -22.08
N LEU A 701 -9.10 -49.63 -20.76
CA LEU A 701 -8.19 -48.63 -20.20
C LEU A 701 -6.74 -49.05 -20.39
N GLU A 702 -5.97 -48.28 -21.14
CA GLU A 702 -4.55 -48.51 -21.44
C GLU A 702 -3.64 -47.83 -20.41
N THR A 703 -4.05 -46.67 -19.88
CA THR A 703 -3.25 -45.88 -18.93
C THR A 703 -4.10 -45.33 -17.80
N LEU A 704 -3.76 -45.72 -16.56
CA LEU A 704 -4.28 -45.11 -15.34
C LEU A 704 -3.18 -44.29 -14.66
N ARG A 705 -3.39 -42.97 -14.50
CA ARG A 705 -2.48 -42.10 -13.73
C ARG A 705 -3.10 -41.82 -12.38
N HIS A 706 -2.34 -42.10 -11.32
CA HIS A 706 -2.77 -41.81 -9.95
C HIS A 706 -1.57 -41.40 -9.10
N LYS A 707 -1.65 -40.21 -8.51
CA LYS A 707 -0.68 -39.68 -7.55
C LYS A 707 -1.45 -39.24 -6.30
N SER A 708 -1.32 -39.98 -5.20
CA SER A 708 -2.08 -39.68 -3.96
C SER A 708 -1.61 -38.39 -3.29
N ILE A 709 -2.51 -37.72 -2.56
CA ILE A 709 -2.12 -36.72 -1.56
C ILE A 709 -1.65 -37.49 -0.31
N LEU A 710 -0.34 -37.56 -0.08
CA LEU A 710 0.19 -38.13 1.16
C LEU A 710 0.03 -37.11 2.29
N TYR A 711 -1.08 -37.18 3.03
CA TYR A 711 -1.15 -36.60 4.36
C TYR A 711 -0.36 -37.49 5.32
N ILE A 712 0.82 -37.05 5.75
CA ILE A 712 1.54 -37.67 6.86
C ILE A 712 0.85 -37.22 8.16
N ASN A 713 -0.14 -37.98 8.61
CA ASN A 713 -0.57 -38.04 10.01
C ASN A 713 -0.07 -39.38 10.56
N ILE A 714 0.89 -39.35 11.50
CA ILE A 714 1.28 -40.53 12.28
C ILE A 714 0.78 -40.32 13.71
N PRO A 715 -0.19 -41.13 14.16
CA PRO A 715 -0.17 -41.72 15.48
C PRO A 715 0.41 -43.14 15.37
N HIS A 716 1.35 -43.47 16.25
CA HIS A 716 1.87 -44.83 16.41
C HIS A 716 0.73 -45.76 16.86
N THR A 717 0.17 -46.53 15.92
CA THR A 717 -0.28 -47.93 16.02
C THR A 717 -1.20 -48.24 14.84
N ASP A 718 -0.62 -48.48 13.65
CA ASP A 718 -1.17 -49.46 12.70
C ASP A 718 -0.24 -49.60 11.49
N GLN A 719 0.65 -50.59 11.55
CA GLN A 719 1.42 -51.02 10.37
C GLN A 719 0.56 -51.83 9.39
N LEU A 720 -0.64 -52.29 9.78
CA LEU A 720 -1.51 -53.11 8.93
C LEU A 720 -2.22 -52.32 7.82
N SER A 721 -2.75 -51.11 8.09
CA SER A 721 -3.49 -50.32 7.08
C SER A 721 -2.58 -49.81 5.94
N LYS A 722 -1.35 -49.39 6.29
CA LYS A 722 -0.29 -49.08 5.30
C LYS A 722 0.06 -50.29 4.43
N TYR A 723 0.08 -51.49 5.00
CA TYR A 723 0.34 -52.73 4.26
C TYR A 723 -0.81 -53.05 3.31
N ILE A 724 -2.07 -52.85 3.71
CA ILE A 724 -3.25 -53.14 2.89
C ILE A 724 -3.38 -52.17 1.70
N GLN A 725 -3.14 -50.87 1.91
CA GLN A 725 -3.28 -49.86 0.86
C GLN A 725 -2.13 -49.93 -0.17
N ILE A 726 -0.89 -50.17 0.28
CA ILE A 726 0.27 -50.40 -0.60
C ILE A 726 0.14 -51.73 -1.36
N THR A 727 -0.36 -52.79 -0.72
CA THR A 727 -0.58 -54.10 -1.38
C THR A 727 -1.73 -54.04 -2.39
N SER A 728 -2.78 -53.25 -2.15
CA SER A 728 -3.90 -53.07 -3.08
C SER A 728 -3.50 -52.25 -4.31
N ILE A 729 -2.69 -51.20 -4.14
CA ILE A 729 -2.12 -50.41 -5.25
C ILE A 729 -1.07 -51.22 -6.03
N ARG A 730 -0.25 -52.04 -5.36
CA ARG A 730 0.66 -53.00 -6.02
C ARG A 730 -0.11 -54.04 -6.84
N LYS A 731 -1.24 -54.55 -6.35
CA LYS A 731 -2.12 -55.47 -7.11
C LYS A 731 -2.67 -54.80 -8.38
N ILE A 732 -3.16 -53.56 -8.27
CA ILE A 732 -3.64 -52.78 -9.44
C ILE A 732 -2.51 -52.55 -10.45
N MET A 733 -1.30 -52.18 -10.00
CA MET A 733 -0.15 -52.00 -10.90
C MET A 733 0.34 -53.31 -11.54
N ILE A 734 0.31 -54.44 -10.82
CA ILE A 734 0.67 -55.77 -11.37
C ILE A 734 -0.36 -56.23 -12.41
N MET A 735 -1.65 -55.99 -12.19
CA MET A 735 -2.71 -56.33 -13.14
C MET A 735 -2.60 -55.53 -14.44
N ILE A 736 -2.27 -54.23 -14.37
CA ILE A 736 -2.04 -53.40 -15.56
C ILE A 736 -0.79 -53.90 -16.32
N LYS A 737 0.29 -54.26 -15.61
CA LYS A 737 1.54 -54.76 -16.22
C LYS A 737 1.38 -56.11 -16.93
N ASN A 738 0.53 -57.00 -16.39
CA ASN A 738 0.24 -58.30 -17.02
C ASN A 738 -0.65 -58.16 -18.27
N LYS A 739 -1.52 -57.13 -18.34
CA LYS A 739 -2.29 -56.81 -19.56
C LYS A 739 -1.39 -56.30 -20.69
N THR A 740 -0.30 -55.59 -20.38
CA THR A 740 0.65 -55.07 -21.40
C THR A 740 1.64 -56.12 -21.93
N ILE A 741 1.87 -57.22 -21.21
CA ILE A 741 2.82 -58.29 -21.61
C ILE A 741 2.12 -59.39 -22.44
N SER A 742 0.78 -59.49 -22.37
CA SER A 742 0.01 -60.48 -23.15
C SER A 742 -0.28 -60.08 -24.60
N GLU A 743 0.10 -58.87 -25.04
CA GLU A 743 -0.13 -58.36 -26.41
C GLU A 743 1.15 -57.86 -27.11
N LYS A 744 2.30 -58.47 -26.79
CA LYS A 744 3.51 -58.45 -27.64
C LYS A 744 3.95 -59.88 -27.88
#